data_AF-A0A5C7LQQ3-F1
#
_entry.id   AF-A0A5C7LQQ3-F1
#
_cell.length_a   1.000
_cell.length_b   1.000
_cell.length_c   1.000
_cell.angle_alpha   90.00
_cell.angle_beta   90.00
_cell.angle_gamma   90.00
#
_symmetry.space_group_name_H-M   'P 1'
#
loop_
_entity.id
_entity.type
_entity.pdbx_description
1 polymer ?
#
loop_
_entity_poly.entity_id
_entity_poly.type
_entity_poly.pdbx_seq_one_letter_code
_entity_poly.pdbx_strand_id
1 'polypeptide(L)'
;MKVTIARQNGILTLPADAVSFQELTKEGKFHYRIKYNVNALRAIRNKTYFVKISVSTTSPDVKNASTFLGTTGAELVQSLLRQTVNKIEAGRAFTKGLVTAITSDITSKFPNDQTKAIFNLKQGETLFKKTQHKLVKASELTRQNISQPIHQIPLYQPTSNEVSQGISPSELANTLLLKTGVDPAVVGQKTNLVLDTHKAKGGVAQSLGGMAKLGVSTALDGHSRAALGILAAATRPNTRPSDQLGLANDELVVVPYTEETNNLVVEEDLFIDSSAIGDQFYLLFQLHNGAGLEMDAISTLVQHSRNVAIASLPVIPPFLSATPCVGYNRLELKQLDRNGAGVIIYRKVVDLQTVSLENGFVQVAKFPIRPGDGTRWYEDRLPSMKPVIYRAIAYNRDEFKSSEFTSAMCTPVSKFLSTRSRAELRKNFLSLHAKIAGKSIQLELNDVPPSVLAMKVYRRDLTLSQSVEEAEQIGNLILMPELPTPDMRFYVTDETLVDRRDYEYLVRLVYRDGVELWANPPVQIRYNPVISGILTTTSSPMRVVNVGLEQDIQFTLSTAVTEGKLDQVQKAMAKQGILGFFQDDIVNNREYLQSLVAYHIKRSNLTTSEVEDMGIFMGSDFSDRTLGTGKGVKPVKAGYEYEYEITTYFRSSQTLLATFELMVEDTTNPDRTYAYSPMKWQNPITLQEGNVVSPESLQRNHATSEFSASTVGSVIHLRLSLAEPTPLVQNAEANPIGIGKVLLQWELKGNTKEIDHFLITREELGMTTVAGKAHSLSDSKLIQFIDSFEGKNVDKQGYYEGAVSYTITPVLFDYSLGVATKTQQIIVKKPR
;
A
#
# COMPACT_ATOMS: atom_id res chain seq x y z
N MET A 1 -29.60 23.96 57.25
CA MET A 1 -28.13 23.96 57.17
C MET A 1 -27.67 22.82 56.25
N LYS A 2 -27.21 23.09 55.03
CA LYS A 2 -26.49 22.10 54.21
C LYS A 2 -25.01 22.27 54.55
N VAL A 3 -24.47 21.33 55.32
CA VAL A 3 -23.04 21.33 55.65
C VAL A 3 -22.28 20.90 54.39
N THR A 4 -21.56 21.83 53.77
CA THR A 4 -20.69 21.54 52.62
C THR A 4 -19.41 20.92 53.16
N ILE A 5 -19.36 19.59 53.24
CA ILE A 5 -18.14 18.87 53.58
C ILE A 5 -17.20 18.95 52.37
N ALA A 6 -15.93 19.29 52.59
CA ALA A 6 -14.92 19.30 51.54
C ALA A 6 -14.75 17.87 50.99
N ARG A 7 -15.05 17.69 49.70
CA ARG A 7 -14.76 16.43 48.98
C ARG A 7 -13.26 16.16 49.06
N GLN A 8 -12.87 14.95 49.46
CA GLN A 8 -11.48 14.55 49.48
C GLN A 8 -11.15 13.85 48.16
N ASN A 9 -10.38 14.51 47.31
CA ASN A 9 -9.98 13.95 46.02
C ASN A 9 -8.91 12.86 46.21
N GLY A 10 -9.02 11.78 45.44
CA GLY A 10 -8.01 10.73 45.34
C GLY A 10 -8.16 9.61 46.38
N ILE A 11 -9.40 9.31 46.80
CA ILE A 11 -9.74 8.04 47.43
C ILE A 11 -10.11 7.03 46.34
N LEU A 12 -10.82 7.45 45.30
CA LEU A 12 -11.10 6.68 44.09
C LEU A 12 -10.15 7.05 42.95
N THR A 13 -9.66 6.05 42.23
CA THR A 13 -8.95 6.23 40.95
C THR A 13 -9.37 5.14 39.97
N LEU A 14 -9.36 5.44 38.66
CA LEU A 14 -9.72 4.48 37.62
C LEU A 14 -8.45 3.98 36.90
N PRO A 15 -8.27 2.67 36.74
CA PRO A 15 -7.20 2.14 35.89
C PRO A 15 -7.51 2.38 34.40
N ALA A 16 -6.51 2.23 33.52
CA ALA A 16 -6.71 2.38 32.08
C ALA A 16 -7.72 1.36 31.50
N ASP A 17 -7.81 0.17 32.09
CA ASP A 17 -8.78 -0.89 31.76
C ASP A 17 -10.02 -0.88 32.67
N ALA A 18 -10.43 0.31 33.16
CA ALA A 18 -11.55 0.46 34.09
C ALA A 18 -12.88 -0.13 33.60
N VAL A 19 -13.08 -0.24 32.28
CA VAL A 19 -14.31 -0.79 31.70
C VAL A 19 -13.93 -1.70 30.55
N SER A 20 -14.38 -2.96 30.63
CA SER A 20 -14.17 -3.95 29.58
C SER A 20 -15.50 -4.61 29.20
N PHE A 21 -15.86 -4.56 27.93
CA PHE A 21 -17.01 -5.28 27.41
C PHE A 21 -16.69 -6.78 27.35
N GLN A 22 -17.59 -7.61 27.89
CA GLN A 22 -17.41 -9.06 27.93
C GLN A 22 -18.21 -9.72 26.80
N GLU A 23 -19.54 -9.59 26.85
CA GLU A 23 -20.45 -10.19 25.88
C GLU A 23 -21.85 -9.56 25.90
N LEU A 24 -22.66 -9.90 24.90
CA LEU A 24 -24.11 -9.71 24.92
C LEU A 24 -24.74 -11.01 25.43
N THR A 25 -25.39 -10.95 26.59
CA THR A 25 -26.03 -12.13 27.19
C THR A 25 -27.23 -12.58 26.35
N LYS A 26 -27.65 -13.84 26.54
CA LYS A 26 -28.85 -14.39 25.87
C LYS A 26 -30.15 -13.62 26.21
N GLU A 27 -30.15 -12.91 27.33
CA GLU A 27 -31.26 -12.06 27.78
C GLU A 27 -31.29 -10.68 27.10
N GLY A 28 -30.35 -10.39 26.19
CA GLY A 28 -30.26 -9.09 25.53
C GLY A 28 -29.62 -8.00 26.40
N LYS A 29 -28.79 -8.37 27.39
CA LYS A 29 -28.06 -7.43 28.23
C LYS A 29 -26.60 -7.39 27.86
N PHE A 30 -26.03 -6.19 27.75
CA PHE A 30 -24.60 -5.99 27.63
C PHE A 30 -23.94 -6.24 28.98
N HIS A 31 -22.97 -7.16 29.02
CA HIS A 31 -22.17 -7.46 30.19
C HIS A 31 -20.84 -6.71 30.12
N TYR A 32 -20.63 -5.84 31.10
CA TYR A 32 -19.38 -5.11 31.32
C TYR A 32 -18.71 -5.58 32.60
N ARG A 33 -17.39 -5.72 32.58
CA ARG A 33 -16.58 -5.83 33.79
C ARG A 33 -15.92 -4.49 34.08
N ILE A 34 -16.21 -3.97 35.26
CA ILE A 34 -15.75 -2.67 35.73
C ILE A 34 -14.67 -2.86 36.78
N LYS A 35 -13.62 -2.04 36.70
CA LYS A 35 -12.52 -2.01 37.66
C LYS A 35 -12.28 -0.60 38.16
N TYR A 36 -12.04 -0.48 39.45
CA TYR A 36 -11.64 0.77 40.07
C TYR A 36 -10.72 0.51 41.26
N ASN A 37 -9.89 1.50 41.57
CA ASN A 37 -8.94 1.44 42.67
C ASN A 37 -9.43 2.31 43.82
N VAL A 38 -9.37 1.77 45.04
CA VAL A 38 -9.75 2.47 46.26
C VAL A 38 -8.54 2.57 47.18
N ASN A 39 -8.20 3.76 47.64
CA ASN A 39 -7.20 3.92 48.69
C ASN A 39 -7.77 3.44 50.03
N ALA A 40 -7.42 2.22 50.43
CA ALA A 40 -7.93 1.52 51.61
C ALA A 40 -7.77 2.33 52.90
N LEU A 41 -6.58 2.91 53.11
CA LEU A 41 -6.26 3.65 54.33
C LEU A 41 -7.10 4.92 54.46
N ARG A 42 -7.26 5.66 53.36
CA ARG A 42 -8.13 6.84 53.33
C ARG A 42 -9.60 6.45 53.45
N ALA A 43 -10.03 5.37 52.78
CA ALA A 43 -11.41 4.91 52.82
C ALA A 43 -11.85 4.52 54.23
N ILE A 44 -11.01 3.77 54.96
CA ILE A 44 -11.33 3.34 56.33
C ILE A 44 -11.30 4.50 57.33
N ARG A 45 -10.31 5.40 57.24
CA ARG A 45 -10.26 6.62 58.09
C ARG A 45 -11.51 7.49 57.91
N ASN A 46 -12.01 7.59 56.68
CA ASN A 46 -13.21 8.36 56.36
C ASN A 46 -14.52 7.57 56.53
N LYS A 47 -14.45 6.31 57.00
CA LYS A 47 -15.60 5.41 57.16
C LYS A 47 -16.43 5.26 55.87
N THR A 48 -15.74 5.17 54.72
CA THR A 48 -16.35 4.97 53.40
C THR A 48 -16.25 3.53 52.95
N TYR A 49 -17.40 2.93 52.65
CA TYR A 49 -17.54 1.48 52.45
C TYR A 49 -18.29 1.09 51.18
N PHE A 50 -19.02 2.03 50.58
CA PHE A 50 -19.88 1.73 49.44
C PHE A 50 -19.51 2.63 48.26
N VAL A 51 -19.29 2.00 47.10
CA VAL A 51 -19.14 2.72 45.84
C VAL A 51 -20.39 2.48 45.02
N LYS A 52 -21.17 3.52 44.80
CA LYS A 52 -22.31 3.50 43.89
C LYS A 52 -21.81 3.78 42.48
N ILE A 53 -21.96 2.82 41.58
CA ILE A 53 -21.57 2.91 40.18
C ILE A 53 -22.85 3.13 39.38
N SER A 54 -22.99 4.33 38.81
CA SER A 54 -24.18 4.76 38.07
C SER A 54 -23.88 4.88 36.58
N VAL A 55 -24.75 4.34 35.73
CA VAL A 55 -24.68 4.43 34.27
C VAL A 55 -25.64 5.51 33.79
N SER A 56 -25.18 6.46 32.99
CA SER A 56 -26.05 7.49 32.41
C SER A 56 -25.72 7.77 30.95
N THR A 57 -26.71 8.15 30.15
CA THR A 57 -26.52 8.59 28.76
C THR A 57 -26.03 10.04 28.65
N THR A 58 -26.10 10.80 29.75
CA THR A 58 -25.70 12.21 29.80
C THR A 58 -24.46 12.41 30.67
N SER A 59 -23.64 13.42 30.33
CA SER A 59 -22.40 13.68 31.06
C SER A 59 -22.68 14.11 32.51
N PRO A 60 -22.01 13.54 33.53
CA PRO A 60 -22.08 14.02 34.89
C PRO A 60 -21.34 15.36 35.09
N ASP A 61 -20.39 15.67 34.20
CA ASP A 61 -19.54 16.86 34.28
C ASP A 61 -19.91 17.90 33.20
N VAL A 62 -19.98 19.17 33.61
CA VAL A 62 -19.99 20.31 32.69
C VAL A 62 -18.54 20.64 32.39
N LYS A 63 -18.11 20.64 31.11
CA LYS A 63 -16.80 21.18 30.73
C LYS A 63 -16.66 22.56 31.38
N ASN A 64 -15.70 22.71 32.29
CA ASN A 64 -15.34 24.01 32.83
C ASN A 64 -14.81 24.83 31.65
N ALA A 65 -15.69 25.60 30.99
CA ALA A 65 -15.22 26.62 30.07
C ALA A 65 -14.28 27.52 30.87
N SER A 66 -13.03 27.63 30.43
CA SER A 66 -12.05 28.52 31.02
C SER A 66 -12.47 29.96 30.75
N THR A 67 -13.43 30.46 31.53
CA THR A 67 -13.93 31.82 31.40
C THR A 67 -14.00 32.47 32.77
N PHE A 68 -12.83 32.68 33.38
CA PHE A 68 -12.62 33.88 34.16
C PHE A 68 -12.23 35.01 33.19
N LEU A 69 -13.19 35.47 32.38
CA LEU A 69 -13.01 36.63 31.49
C LEU A 69 -13.47 37.94 32.14
N GLY A 70 -14.00 37.91 33.36
CA GLY A 70 -14.46 39.09 34.07
C GLY A 70 -13.35 39.75 34.88
N THR A 71 -13.05 41.02 34.60
CA THR A 71 -12.10 41.84 35.37
C THR A 71 -12.73 42.50 36.59
N THR A 72 -14.05 42.38 36.78
CA THR A 72 -14.78 43.02 37.88
C THR A 72 -15.41 42.01 38.85
N GLY A 73 -15.52 42.38 40.13
CA GLY A 73 -16.07 41.51 41.19
C GLY A 73 -17.50 41.03 40.94
N ALA A 74 -18.32 41.82 40.24
CA ALA A 74 -19.70 41.45 39.90
C ALA A 74 -19.77 40.36 38.81
N GLU A 75 -18.88 40.41 37.80
CA GLU A 75 -18.79 39.40 36.74
C GLU A 75 -18.28 38.06 37.29
N LEU A 76 -17.35 38.11 38.25
CA LEU A 76 -16.89 36.94 38.99
C LEU A 76 -18.03 36.26 39.74
N VAL A 77 -18.85 37.01 40.47
CA VAL A 77 -20.02 36.46 41.18
C VAL A 77 -21.05 35.87 40.20
N GLN A 78 -21.33 36.54 39.07
CA GLN A 78 -22.23 35.99 38.06
C GLN A 78 -21.68 34.72 37.40
N SER A 79 -20.37 34.65 37.14
CA SER A 79 -19.72 33.46 36.59
C SER A 79 -19.79 32.27 37.56
N LEU A 80 -19.59 32.51 38.86
CA LEU A 80 -19.75 31.50 39.92
C LEU A 80 -21.20 31.04 40.06
N LEU A 81 -22.17 31.95 39.97
CA LEU A 81 -23.59 31.61 39.98
C LEU A 81 -24.00 30.80 38.74
N ARG A 82 -23.51 31.14 37.55
CA ARG A 82 -23.74 30.34 36.34
C ARG A 82 -23.10 28.96 36.45
N GLN A 83 -21.90 28.85 37.00
CA GLN A 83 -21.26 27.55 37.25
C GLN A 83 -22.06 26.69 38.23
N THR A 84 -22.63 27.27 39.29
CA THR A 84 -23.46 26.50 40.24
C THR A 84 -24.79 26.07 39.62
N VAL A 85 -25.45 26.94 38.84
CA VAL A 85 -26.68 26.59 38.10
C VAL A 85 -26.39 25.49 37.07
N ASN A 86 -25.33 25.63 36.27
CA ASN A 86 -24.94 24.62 35.28
C ASN A 86 -24.62 23.26 35.93
N LYS A 87 -23.96 23.26 37.11
CA LYS A 87 -23.72 22.02 37.88
C LYS A 87 -25.01 21.38 38.38
N ILE A 88 -25.97 22.17 38.84
CA ILE A 88 -27.29 21.67 39.27
C ILE A 88 -28.06 21.10 38.09
N GLU A 89 -28.05 21.79 36.95
CA GLU A 89 -28.72 21.33 35.73
C GLU A 89 -28.07 20.06 35.16
N ALA A 90 -26.74 19.97 35.16
CA ALA A 90 -26.04 18.76 34.77
C ALA A 90 -26.34 17.58 35.70
N GLY A 91 -26.39 17.80 37.02
CA GLY A 91 -26.81 16.75 37.96
C GLY A 91 -28.26 16.29 37.73
N ARG A 92 -29.16 17.21 37.41
CA ARG A 92 -30.55 16.88 37.03
C ARG A 92 -30.61 16.13 35.70
N ALA A 93 -29.84 16.53 34.70
CA ALA A 93 -29.75 15.87 33.41
C ALA A 93 -29.17 14.45 33.55
N PHE A 94 -28.14 14.29 34.38
CA PHE A 94 -27.53 12.99 34.70
C PHE A 94 -28.54 12.05 35.35
N THR A 95 -29.31 12.55 36.32
CA THR A 95 -30.36 11.78 37.01
C THR A 95 -31.49 11.38 36.06
N LYS A 96 -31.87 12.26 35.13
CA LYS A 96 -32.86 11.95 34.08
C LYS A 96 -32.33 10.91 33.06
N GLY A 97 -31.04 10.92 32.78
CA GLY A 97 -30.37 9.99 31.87
C GLY A 97 -29.91 8.68 32.52
N LEU A 98 -30.18 8.48 33.82
CA LEU A 98 -29.73 7.32 34.58
C LEU A 98 -30.41 6.05 34.04
N VAL A 99 -29.58 5.09 33.64
CA VAL A 99 -30.02 3.81 33.08
C VAL A 99 -30.08 2.74 34.16
N THR A 100 -28.98 2.56 34.89
CA THR A 100 -28.86 1.55 35.95
C THR A 100 -27.82 2.00 36.97
N ALA A 101 -27.87 1.42 38.16
CA ALA A 101 -26.85 1.63 39.18
C ALA A 101 -26.62 0.35 39.99
N ILE A 102 -25.36 0.08 40.31
CA ILE A 102 -24.95 -1.00 41.22
C ILE A 102 -24.21 -0.40 42.41
N THR A 103 -24.29 -1.07 43.56
CA THR A 103 -23.54 -0.68 44.75
C THR A 103 -22.53 -1.76 45.04
N SER A 104 -21.25 -1.39 45.00
CA SER A 104 -20.15 -2.28 45.38
C SER A 104 -19.74 -2.01 46.82
N ASP A 105 -19.68 -3.08 47.61
CA ASP A 105 -19.18 -3.06 48.97
C ASP A 105 -17.67 -3.35 48.97
N ILE A 106 -16.88 -2.31 49.20
CA ILE A 106 -15.42 -2.43 49.21
C ILE A 106 -14.94 -3.26 50.41
N THR A 107 -15.70 -3.32 51.50
CA THR A 107 -15.31 -4.03 52.73
C THR A 107 -15.19 -5.53 52.51
N SER A 108 -16.05 -6.09 51.64
CA SER A 108 -16.03 -7.49 51.23
C SER A 108 -14.74 -7.92 50.53
N LYS A 109 -13.97 -6.96 50.01
CA LYS A 109 -12.74 -7.20 49.25
C LYS A 109 -11.48 -7.03 50.09
N PHE A 110 -11.60 -6.64 51.36
CA PHE A 110 -10.44 -6.54 52.25
C PHE A 110 -10.00 -7.93 52.73
N PRO A 111 -8.69 -8.23 52.69
CA PRO A 111 -8.16 -9.42 53.33
C PRO A 111 -8.40 -9.38 54.86
N ASN A 112 -9.01 -10.44 55.40
CA ASN A 112 -9.35 -10.55 56.83
C ASN A 112 -8.12 -10.54 57.77
N ASP A 113 -6.96 -10.95 57.25
CA ASP A 113 -5.67 -10.97 57.95
C ASP A 113 -5.08 -9.56 58.11
N GLN A 114 -5.39 -8.64 57.20
CA GLN A 114 -4.86 -7.26 57.20
C GLN A 114 -5.75 -6.29 58.00
N THR A 115 -7.00 -6.64 58.30
CA THR A 115 -7.99 -5.72 58.89
C THR A 115 -7.60 -5.19 60.27
N LYS A 116 -6.89 -5.99 61.07
CA LYS A 116 -6.38 -5.57 62.39
C LYS A 116 -5.19 -4.61 62.30
N ALA A 117 -4.37 -4.74 61.26
CA ALA A 117 -3.24 -3.82 61.02
C ALA A 117 -3.74 -2.44 60.58
N ILE A 118 -4.83 -2.37 59.81
CA ILE A 118 -5.40 -1.14 59.25
C ILE A 118 -5.72 -0.07 60.32
N PHE A 119 -6.22 -0.47 61.49
CA PHE A 119 -6.58 0.48 62.56
C PHE A 119 -5.38 1.19 63.20
N ASN A 120 -4.17 0.61 63.08
CA ASN A 120 -2.97 1.08 63.78
C ASN A 120 -1.92 1.72 62.86
N LEU A 121 -2.13 1.75 61.54
CA LEU A 121 -1.14 2.26 60.58
C LEU A 121 -1.01 3.78 60.57
N LYS A 122 0.24 4.25 60.66
CA LYS A 122 0.61 5.67 60.58
C LYS A 122 0.55 6.16 59.13
N GLN A 123 0.47 7.49 58.97
CA GLN A 123 0.43 8.12 57.65
C GLN A 123 1.78 7.90 56.94
N GLY A 124 1.78 7.14 55.85
CA GLY A 124 2.98 6.80 55.06
C GLY A 124 3.29 5.29 55.00
N GLU A 125 2.68 4.48 55.86
CA GLU A 125 2.82 3.02 55.79
C GLU A 125 1.90 2.41 54.72
N THR A 126 2.35 1.31 54.13
CA THR A 126 1.74 0.62 52.99
C THR A 126 1.10 -0.70 53.45
N LEU A 127 -0.15 -0.92 53.08
CA LEU A 127 -0.95 -2.06 53.52
C LEU A 127 -0.78 -3.29 52.63
N PHE A 128 -0.71 -3.06 51.32
CA PHE A 128 -0.72 -4.15 50.35
C PHE A 128 0.58 -4.18 49.60
N LYS A 129 1.06 -5.40 49.40
CA LYS A 129 2.11 -5.69 48.43
C LYS A 129 1.40 -6.14 47.15
N LYS A 130 1.39 -5.28 46.14
CA LYS A 130 0.82 -5.60 44.84
C LYS A 130 1.96 -6.04 43.94
N THR A 131 1.98 -7.34 43.61
CA THR A 131 2.86 -7.83 42.56
C THR A 131 2.28 -7.39 41.22
N GLN A 132 3.01 -6.54 40.51
CA GLN A 132 2.73 -6.15 39.14
C GLN A 132 3.90 -6.55 38.26
N HIS A 133 3.70 -6.56 36.95
CA HIS A 133 4.80 -6.70 36.02
C HIS A 133 5.17 -5.33 35.47
N LYS A 134 6.47 -5.05 35.41
CA LYS A 134 7.01 -3.85 34.79
C LYS A 134 7.98 -4.26 33.67
N LEU A 135 7.99 -3.48 32.60
CA LEU A 135 9.01 -3.55 31.56
C LEU A 135 10.30 -2.90 32.08
N VAL A 136 11.37 -3.68 32.14
CA VAL A 136 12.71 -3.26 32.60
C VAL A 136 13.71 -3.61 31.53
N LYS A 137 14.68 -2.74 31.24
CA LYS A 137 15.72 -3.04 30.24
C LYS A 137 16.60 -4.20 30.72
N ALA A 138 16.98 -5.09 29.80
CA ALA A 138 17.85 -6.21 30.12
C ALA A 138 19.19 -5.78 30.73
N SER A 139 19.72 -4.62 30.30
CA SER A 139 20.93 -4.01 30.88
C SER A 139 20.79 -3.65 32.35
N GLU A 140 19.61 -3.23 32.81
CA GLU A 140 19.36 -2.89 34.22
C GLU A 140 19.35 -4.14 35.10
N LEU A 141 18.79 -5.24 34.61
CA LEU A 141 18.78 -6.53 35.32
C LEU A 141 20.18 -7.15 35.42
N THR A 142 20.96 -7.04 34.34
CA THR A 142 22.34 -7.49 34.31
C THR A 142 23.19 -6.70 35.31
N ARG A 143 23.00 -5.37 35.40
CA ARG A 143 23.64 -4.54 36.43
C ARG A 143 23.26 -4.92 37.86
N GLN A 144 22.06 -5.47 38.05
CA GLN A 144 21.55 -5.94 39.34
C GLN A 144 21.92 -7.40 39.65
N ASN A 145 22.71 -8.07 38.80
CA ASN A 145 23.04 -9.51 38.90
C ASN A 145 21.81 -10.42 38.98
N ILE A 146 20.68 -10.00 38.41
CA ILE A 146 19.48 -10.82 38.34
C ILE A 146 19.60 -11.71 37.10
N SER A 147 19.77 -13.03 37.30
CA SER A 147 19.73 -13.98 36.19
C SER A 147 18.37 -13.92 35.52
N GLN A 148 18.33 -13.73 34.21
CA GLN A 148 17.10 -13.78 33.43
C GLN A 148 16.83 -15.23 33.03
N PRO A 149 15.88 -15.96 33.65
CA PRO A 149 15.49 -17.26 33.14
C PRO A 149 14.69 -17.06 31.85
N ILE A 150 15.36 -17.15 30.72
CA ILE A 150 14.72 -17.11 29.41
C ILE A 150 14.60 -18.57 28.95
N HIS A 151 13.42 -19.16 29.13
CA HIS A 151 13.09 -20.45 28.54
C HIS A 151 12.01 -20.26 27.49
N GLN A 152 12.34 -19.58 26.39
CA GLN A 152 11.55 -19.75 25.17
C GLN A 152 12.20 -20.83 24.34
N ILE A 153 11.41 -21.81 23.93
CA ILE A 153 11.91 -22.90 23.10
C ILE A 153 11.49 -22.56 21.65
N PRO A 154 12.43 -22.23 20.75
CA PRO A 154 12.12 -22.16 19.34
C PRO A 154 11.67 -23.55 18.89
N LEU A 155 10.43 -23.66 18.40
CA LEU A 155 9.93 -24.90 17.83
C LEU A 155 10.45 -25.09 16.40
N TYR A 156 10.73 -23.98 15.71
CA TYR A 156 11.31 -23.95 14.38
C TYR A 156 11.97 -22.60 14.11
N GLN A 157 13.22 -22.62 13.67
CA GLN A 157 13.91 -21.47 13.10
C GLN A 157 14.31 -21.85 11.67
N PRO A 158 13.82 -21.15 10.63
CA PRO A 158 14.31 -21.40 9.28
C PRO A 158 15.81 -21.08 9.26
N THR A 159 16.64 -22.07 8.94
CA THR A 159 18.09 -21.85 8.89
C THR A 159 18.43 -21.04 7.63
N SER A 160 19.45 -20.18 7.72
CA SER A 160 19.93 -19.38 6.57
C SER A 160 20.45 -20.24 5.41
N ASN A 161 20.68 -21.54 5.62
CA ASN A 161 21.10 -22.50 4.60
C ASN A 161 19.91 -23.15 3.88
N GLU A 162 18.72 -23.19 4.50
CA GLU A 162 17.48 -23.67 3.88
C GLU A 162 16.79 -22.61 3.02
N VAL A 163 17.13 -21.34 3.27
CA VAL A 163 16.62 -20.17 2.55
C VAL A 163 17.67 -19.77 1.53
N SER A 164 17.38 -19.95 0.25
CA SER A 164 18.28 -19.60 -0.86
C SER A 164 18.79 -18.15 -0.72
N GLN A 165 20.05 -18.00 -0.30
CA GLN A 165 20.68 -16.68 -0.19
C GLN A 165 20.64 -15.98 -1.56
N GLY A 166 20.19 -14.73 -1.58
CA GLY A 166 20.16 -13.92 -2.80
C GLY A 166 18.93 -14.10 -3.71
N ILE A 167 17.83 -14.70 -3.24
CA ILE A 167 16.53 -14.67 -3.95
C ILE A 167 15.64 -13.60 -3.32
N SER A 168 15.09 -12.68 -4.13
CA SER A 168 14.21 -11.63 -3.64
C SER A 168 12.85 -12.18 -3.18
N PRO A 169 12.17 -11.55 -2.21
CA PRO A 169 10.82 -11.96 -1.80
C PRO A 169 9.81 -11.98 -2.96
N SER A 170 9.94 -11.04 -3.92
CA SER A 170 9.10 -11.00 -5.12
C SER A 170 9.33 -12.22 -6.03
N GLU A 171 10.58 -12.67 -6.21
CA GLU A 171 10.88 -13.88 -6.99
C GLU A 171 10.28 -15.13 -6.34
N LEU A 172 10.40 -15.26 -5.02
CA LEU A 172 9.81 -16.37 -4.26
C LEU A 172 8.27 -16.34 -4.33
N ALA A 173 7.68 -15.14 -4.26
CA ALA A 173 6.24 -14.95 -4.37
C ALA A 173 5.74 -15.31 -5.77
N ASN A 174 6.42 -14.89 -6.84
CA ASN A 174 6.08 -15.29 -8.21
C ASN A 174 6.25 -16.80 -8.42
N THR A 175 7.24 -17.42 -7.77
CA THR A 175 7.41 -18.88 -7.79
C THR A 175 6.22 -19.58 -7.14
N LEU A 176 5.78 -19.12 -5.95
CA LEU A 176 4.59 -19.62 -5.27
C LEU A 176 3.31 -19.41 -6.08
N LEU A 177 3.19 -18.26 -6.70
CA LEU A 177 1.99 -17.92 -7.45
C LEU A 177 1.93 -18.75 -8.74
N LEU A 178 2.97 -18.71 -9.57
CA LEU A 178 2.88 -19.17 -10.95
C LEU A 178 3.23 -20.66 -11.15
N LYS A 179 4.29 -21.15 -10.49
CA LYS A 179 4.68 -22.58 -10.61
C LYS A 179 3.80 -23.49 -9.75
N THR A 180 3.29 -22.91 -8.69
CA THR A 180 2.84 -23.58 -7.47
C THR A 180 1.32 -23.42 -7.29
N GLY A 181 0.74 -22.33 -7.82
CA GLY A 181 -0.70 -22.09 -7.75
C GLY A 181 -1.17 -21.70 -6.34
N VAL A 182 -0.30 -21.09 -5.54
CA VAL A 182 -0.56 -20.71 -4.15
C VAL A 182 -0.38 -19.20 -4.00
N ASP A 183 -1.36 -18.52 -3.41
CA ASP A 183 -1.24 -17.09 -3.10
C ASP A 183 -0.09 -16.87 -2.08
N PRO A 184 0.92 -16.03 -2.37
CA PRO A 184 1.98 -15.68 -1.43
C PRO A 184 1.48 -15.18 -0.07
N ALA A 185 0.28 -14.61 0.00
CA ALA A 185 -0.34 -14.21 1.27
C ALA A 185 -0.53 -15.38 2.26
N VAL A 186 -0.45 -16.65 1.82
CA VAL A 186 -0.47 -17.82 2.72
C VAL A 186 0.68 -17.81 3.73
N VAL A 187 1.81 -17.16 3.42
CA VAL A 187 2.94 -16.99 4.34
C VAL A 187 2.55 -16.21 5.61
N GLY A 188 1.56 -15.32 5.50
CA GLY A 188 1.03 -14.56 6.63
C GLY A 188 0.09 -15.34 7.56
N GLN A 189 -0.06 -16.66 7.37
CA GLN A 189 -0.77 -17.49 8.35
C GLN A 189 0.00 -17.59 9.66
N LYS A 190 -0.72 -17.60 10.78
CA LYS A 190 -0.15 -17.75 12.12
C LYS A 190 0.70 -19.02 12.24
N THR A 191 1.97 -18.86 12.58
CA THR A 191 2.96 -19.95 12.51
C THR A 191 3.28 -20.61 13.84
N ASN A 192 2.99 -19.98 14.99
CA ASN A 192 3.22 -20.57 16.31
C ASN A 192 4.66 -21.12 16.48
N LEU A 193 5.68 -20.36 16.06
CA LEU A 193 7.09 -20.81 16.01
C LEU A 193 7.78 -20.90 17.38
N VAL A 194 7.20 -20.28 18.40
CA VAL A 194 7.81 -20.12 19.72
C VAL A 194 6.89 -20.73 20.76
N LEU A 195 7.46 -21.59 21.59
CA LEU A 195 6.83 -22.06 22.80
C LEU A 195 7.18 -21.10 23.94
N ASP A 196 6.17 -20.44 24.47
CA ASP A 196 6.29 -19.54 25.61
C ASP A 196 6.80 -20.28 26.86
N THR A 197 7.61 -19.63 27.68
CA THR A 197 8.16 -20.12 28.95
C THR A 197 7.13 -20.81 29.84
N HIS A 198 5.93 -20.26 29.94
CA HIS A 198 4.87 -20.87 30.74
C HIS A 198 4.37 -22.19 30.15
N LYS A 199 4.20 -22.24 28.82
CA LYS A 199 3.77 -23.46 28.10
C LYS A 199 4.87 -24.52 28.13
N ALA A 200 6.13 -24.12 27.96
CA ALA A 200 7.29 -25.00 28.09
C ALA A 200 7.38 -25.61 29.50
N LYS A 201 7.28 -24.78 30.56
CA LYS A 201 7.26 -25.26 31.95
C LYS A 201 6.06 -26.15 32.26
N GLY A 202 4.91 -25.87 31.65
CA GLY A 202 3.70 -26.68 31.78
C GLY A 202 3.74 -28.01 31.01
N GLY A 203 4.80 -28.29 30.25
CA GLY A 203 4.89 -29.49 29.41
C GLY A 203 3.90 -29.49 28.24
N VAL A 204 3.43 -28.32 27.81
CA VAL A 204 2.44 -28.20 26.72
C VAL A 204 3.13 -28.43 25.38
N ALA A 205 2.75 -29.50 24.68
CA ALA A 205 3.15 -29.70 23.29
C ALA A 205 2.39 -28.72 22.38
N GLN A 206 3.12 -27.83 21.70
CA GLN A 206 2.55 -26.90 20.72
C GLN A 206 2.92 -27.38 19.31
N SER A 207 1.90 -27.56 18.47
CA SER A 207 2.12 -27.86 17.05
C SER A 207 2.43 -26.57 16.28
N LEU A 208 3.36 -26.65 15.35
CA LEU A 208 3.60 -25.59 14.37
C LEU A 208 2.32 -25.31 13.56
N GLY A 209 2.06 -24.01 13.35
CA GLY A 209 0.94 -23.52 12.54
C GLY A 209 1.39 -23.11 11.13
N GLY A 210 0.42 -22.94 10.24
CA GLY A 210 0.64 -22.41 8.89
C GLY A 210 1.74 -23.13 8.10
N MET A 211 2.53 -22.36 7.35
CA MET A 211 3.63 -22.88 6.50
C MET A 211 4.79 -23.49 7.30
N ALA A 212 4.96 -23.12 8.57
CA ALA A 212 6.03 -23.69 9.40
C ALA A 212 5.83 -25.19 9.65
N LYS A 213 4.58 -25.67 9.65
CA LYS A 213 4.25 -27.10 9.74
C LYS A 213 4.79 -27.90 8.55
N LEU A 214 4.82 -27.30 7.36
CA LEU A 214 5.35 -27.93 6.15
C LEU A 214 6.88 -27.97 6.15
N GLY A 215 7.53 -26.99 6.80
CA GLY A 215 8.99 -26.89 6.90
C GLY A 215 9.67 -28.04 7.63
N VAL A 216 8.98 -28.70 8.56
CA VAL A 216 9.52 -29.82 9.36
C VAL A 216 9.34 -31.18 8.66
N SER A 217 8.64 -31.23 7.53
CA SER A 217 8.52 -32.44 6.72
C SER A 217 9.83 -32.72 5.98
N THR A 218 10.31 -33.98 5.98
CA THR A 218 11.62 -34.41 5.45
C THR A 218 11.81 -34.25 3.93
N ALA A 219 10.80 -33.76 3.21
CA ALA A 219 10.89 -33.38 1.80
C ALA A 219 10.24 -32.01 1.58
N LEU A 220 11.05 -30.96 1.70
CA LEU A 220 10.66 -29.61 1.29
C LEU A 220 10.52 -29.57 -0.23
N ASP A 221 9.29 -29.55 -0.72
CA ASP A 221 8.98 -29.28 -2.12
C ASP A 221 9.26 -27.81 -2.48
N GLY A 222 9.22 -27.48 -3.78
CA GLY A 222 9.48 -26.12 -4.25
C GLY A 222 8.54 -25.05 -3.65
N HIS A 223 7.30 -25.42 -3.34
CA HIS A 223 6.31 -24.56 -2.68
C HIS A 223 6.76 -24.20 -1.26
N SER A 224 7.14 -25.21 -0.47
CA SER A 224 7.51 -25.01 0.93
C SER A 224 8.79 -24.18 1.06
N ARG A 225 9.79 -24.38 0.17
CA ARG A 225 11.01 -23.56 0.15
C ARG A 225 10.72 -22.09 -0.16
N ALA A 226 9.89 -21.81 -1.18
CA ALA A 226 9.59 -20.45 -1.57
C ALA A 226 8.84 -19.69 -0.45
N ALA A 227 7.86 -20.34 0.19
CA ALA A 227 7.15 -19.78 1.32
C ALA A 227 8.04 -19.53 2.54
N LEU A 228 8.95 -20.47 2.85
CA LEU A 228 9.92 -20.29 3.94
C LEU A 228 10.90 -19.16 3.67
N GLY A 229 11.31 -18.96 2.42
CA GLY A 229 12.17 -17.83 2.06
C GLY A 229 11.50 -16.47 2.25
N ILE A 230 10.22 -16.34 1.88
CA ILE A 230 9.43 -15.11 2.15
C ILE A 230 9.27 -14.92 3.66
N LEU A 231 8.96 -16.01 4.38
CA LEU A 231 8.84 -15.98 5.83
C LEU A 231 10.13 -15.48 6.49
N ALA A 232 11.28 -16.01 6.09
CA ALA A 232 12.59 -15.61 6.61
C ALA A 232 12.95 -14.16 6.28
N ALA A 233 12.62 -13.69 5.07
CA ALA A 233 12.81 -12.29 4.70
C ALA A 233 11.96 -11.35 5.56
N ALA A 234 10.74 -11.77 5.89
CA ALA A 234 9.82 -10.99 6.71
C ALA A 234 10.13 -11.03 8.21
N THR A 235 10.52 -12.19 8.75
CA THR A 235 10.79 -12.32 10.19
C THR A 235 12.15 -11.77 10.59
N ARG A 236 13.08 -11.62 9.61
CA ARG A 236 14.52 -11.39 9.76
C ARG A 236 15.13 -12.39 10.75
N PRO A 237 16.05 -13.28 10.36
CA PRO A 237 16.63 -14.22 11.32
C PRO A 237 17.33 -13.42 12.42
N ASN A 238 16.73 -13.36 13.61
CA ASN A 238 17.46 -12.93 14.78
C ASN A 238 18.52 -14.00 15.01
N THR A 239 19.78 -13.63 14.78
CA THR A 239 20.96 -14.52 14.73
C THR A 239 21.38 -15.07 16.09
N ARG A 240 20.50 -15.03 17.09
CA ARG A 240 20.80 -15.51 18.44
C ARG A 240 19.71 -16.49 18.87
N PRO A 241 19.98 -17.81 18.79
CA PRO A 241 19.28 -18.75 19.63
C PRO A 241 19.37 -18.25 21.08
N SER A 242 18.25 -18.24 21.80
CA SER A 242 18.19 -17.88 23.23
C SER A 242 19.11 -18.72 24.12
N ASP A 243 19.67 -19.79 23.56
CA ASP A 243 20.37 -20.82 24.31
C ASP A 243 21.82 -20.43 24.66
N GLN A 244 22.37 -19.32 24.15
CA GLN A 244 23.78 -18.99 24.46
C GLN A 244 24.19 -17.54 24.77
N LEU A 245 23.42 -16.47 24.54
CA LEU A 245 23.81 -15.11 24.99
C LEU A 245 22.56 -14.26 25.24
N GLY A 246 22.48 -13.65 26.43
CA GLY A 246 21.29 -12.96 26.95
C GLY A 246 20.67 -11.89 26.04
N LEU A 247 19.45 -11.45 26.43
CA LEU A 247 18.69 -10.39 25.76
C LEU A 247 19.59 -9.18 25.46
N ALA A 248 19.36 -8.52 24.33
CA ALA A 248 20.11 -7.32 23.99
C ALA A 248 19.90 -6.26 25.08
N ASN A 249 20.92 -5.44 25.36
CA ASN A 249 20.89 -4.47 26.47
C ASN A 249 19.69 -3.52 26.47
N ASP A 250 19.11 -3.25 25.30
CA ASP A 250 17.96 -2.39 25.09
C ASP A 250 16.60 -3.11 25.03
N GLU A 251 16.58 -4.45 25.03
CA GLU A 251 15.33 -5.21 25.07
C GLU A 251 14.67 -5.09 26.45
N LEU A 252 13.35 -4.90 26.45
CA LEU A 252 12.57 -4.85 27.69
C LEU A 252 12.06 -6.23 28.06
N VAL A 253 12.28 -6.58 29.33
CA VAL A 253 11.86 -7.84 29.95
C VAL A 253 10.74 -7.55 30.93
N VAL A 254 9.77 -8.46 31.00
CA VAL A 254 8.77 -8.45 32.05
C VAL A 254 9.40 -9.00 33.33
N VAL A 255 9.43 -8.17 34.36
CA VAL A 255 9.92 -8.56 35.69
C VAL A 255 8.79 -8.36 36.71
N PRO A 256 8.55 -9.34 37.59
CA PRO A 256 7.66 -9.14 38.72
C PRO A 256 8.27 -8.09 39.64
N TYR A 257 7.54 -6.99 39.82
CA TYR A 257 7.87 -5.92 40.73
C TYR A 257 6.80 -5.87 41.81
N THR A 258 7.21 -5.93 43.06
CA THR A 258 6.31 -5.76 44.19
C THR A 258 6.25 -4.29 44.53
N GLU A 259 5.14 -3.64 44.17
CA GLU A 259 4.87 -2.28 44.61
C GLU A 259 4.13 -2.32 45.94
N GLU A 260 4.63 -1.56 46.91
CA GLU A 260 3.89 -1.32 48.13
C GLU A 260 2.83 -0.26 47.88
N THR A 261 1.55 -0.63 48.03
CA THR A 261 0.43 0.23 47.68
C THR A 261 -0.66 0.18 48.74
N ASN A 262 -1.39 1.29 48.86
CA ASN A 262 -2.62 1.38 49.65
C ASN A 262 -3.86 1.25 48.76
N ASN A 263 -3.70 1.00 47.46
CA ASN A 263 -4.79 0.88 46.51
C ASN A 263 -5.29 -0.56 46.44
N LEU A 264 -6.54 -0.77 46.85
CA LEU A 264 -7.30 -1.99 46.66
C LEU A 264 -7.98 -1.94 45.29
N VAL A 265 -7.72 -2.93 44.43
CA VAL A 265 -8.40 -3.07 43.14
C VAL A 265 -9.72 -3.82 43.37
N VAL A 266 -10.84 -3.23 42.97
CA VAL A 266 -12.17 -3.85 43.05
C VAL A 266 -12.69 -4.09 41.64
N GLU A 267 -13.21 -5.29 41.39
CA GLU A 267 -13.83 -5.70 40.13
C GLU A 267 -15.30 -6.04 40.36
N GLU A 268 -16.17 -5.53 39.48
CA GLU A 268 -17.62 -5.74 39.52
C GLU A 268 -18.18 -6.03 38.14
N ASP A 269 -19.26 -6.80 38.09
CA ASP A 269 -20.00 -7.08 36.86
C ASP A 269 -21.21 -6.13 36.75
N LEU A 270 -21.32 -5.46 35.60
CA LEU A 270 -22.42 -4.56 35.26
C LEU A 270 -23.20 -5.11 34.07
N PHE A 271 -24.51 -5.19 34.22
CA PHE A 271 -25.42 -5.60 33.17
C PHE A 271 -26.31 -4.43 32.75
N ILE A 272 -26.34 -4.11 31.46
CA ILE A 272 -27.10 -2.99 30.90
C ILE A 272 -28.03 -3.53 29.81
N ASP A 273 -29.31 -3.18 29.84
CA ASP A 273 -30.25 -3.60 28.78
C ASP A 273 -29.89 -2.98 27.43
N SER A 274 -29.97 -3.75 26.35
CA SER A 274 -29.50 -3.29 25.04
C SER A 274 -30.28 -2.12 24.45
N SER A 275 -31.51 -1.91 24.89
CA SER A 275 -32.37 -0.79 24.47
C SER A 275 -32.09 0.51 25.23
N ALA A 276 -31.34 0.45 26.34
CA ALA A 276 -31.24 1.56 27.28
C ALA A 276 -30.03 2.49 27.04
N ILE A 277 -29.11 2.11 26.16
CA ILE A 277 -27.90 2.88 25.83
C ILE A 277 -27.75 3.04 24.31
N GLY A 278 -27.25 4.21 23.89
CA GLY A 278 -26.89 4.50 22.50
C GLY A 278 -25.41 4.23 22.24
N ASP A 279 -24.78 5.07 21.41
CA ASP A 279 -23.38 4.89 20.99
C ASP A 279 -22.35 5.01 22.12
N GLN A 280 -22.68 5.77 23.16
CA GLN A 280 -21.81 6.02 24.30
C GLN A 280 -22.62 6.20 25.58
N PHE A 281 -21.98 5.95 26.72
CA PHE A 281 -22.54 6.21 28.05
C PHE A 281 -21.45 6.63 29.03
N TYR A 282 -21.85 7.25 30.13
CA TYR A 282 -20.98 7.68 31.22
C TYR A 282 -21.16 6.76 32.41
N LEU A 283 -20.04 6.39 33.04
CA LEU A 283 -20.03 5.77 34.35
C LEU A 283 -19.63 6.81 35.39
N LEU A 284 -20.40 6.91 36.47
CA LEU A 284 -20.10 7.72 37.63
C LEU A 284 -19.91 6.81 38.84
N PHE A 285 -18.73 6.89 39.45
CA PHE A 285 -18.39 6.19 40.68
C PHE A 285 -18.51 7.17 41.83
N GLN A 286 -19.42 6.93 42.77
CA GLN A 286 -19.64 7.77 43.95
C GLN A 286 -19.30 6.98 45.20
N LEU A 287 -18.30 7.43 45.95
CA LEU A 287 -17.90 6.82 47.21
C LEU A 287 -18.74 7.41 48.35
N HIS A 288 -19.47 6.57 49.06
CA HIS A 288 -20.32 6.96 50.19
C HIS A 288 -19.75 6.48 51.54
N ASN A 289 -19.93 7.31 52.57
CA ASN A 289 -19.68 6.93 53.95
C ASN A 289 -20.83 6.12 54.56
N GLY A 290 -20.62 5.56 55.76
CA GLY A 290 -21.65 4.80 56.48
C GLY A 290 -22.93 5.59 56.83
N ALA A 291 -22.91 6.92 56.70
CA ALA A 291 -24.07 7.80 56.84
C ALA A 291 -24.72 8.19 55.49
N GLY A 292 -24.24 7.62 54.36
CA GLY A 292 -24.73 7.88 53.01
C GLY A 292 -24.18 9.15 52.35
N LEU A 293 -23.27 9.89 52.98
CA LEU A 293 -22.68 11.11 52.42
C LEU A 293 -21.61 10.77 51.38
N GLU A 294 -21.67 11.44 50.23
CA GLU A 294 -20.68 11.31 49.14
C GLU A 294 -19.36 11.99 49.53
N MET A 295 -18.26 11.22 49.51
CA MET A 295 -16.93 11.66 49.93
C MET A 295 -15.98 11.90 48.76
N ASP A 296 -16.09 11.10 47.70
CA ASP A 296 -15.30 11.20 46.47
C ASP A 296 -16.15 10.75 45.27
N ALA A 297 -15.87 11.30 44.09
CA ALA A 297 -16.57 10.93 42.86
C ALA A 297 -15.65 11.04 41.64
N ILE A 298 -15.70 10.04 40.75
CA ILE A 298 -14.96 10.03 39.49
C ILE A 298 -15.86 9.52 38.37
N SER A 299 -15.71 10.09 37.17
CA SER A 299 -16.50 9.74 36.01
C SER A 299 -15.61 9.25 34.86
N THR A 300 -16.14 8.42 33.97
CA THR A 300 -15.49 8.04 32.71
C THR A 300 -16.51 7.87 31.58
N LEU A 301 -16.11 8.24 30.37
CA LEU A 301 -16.88 8.03 29.14
C LEU A 301 -16.55 6.66 28.55
N VAL A 302 -17.58 5.89 28.20
CA VAL A 302 -17.48 4.59 27.55
C VAL A 302 -18.04 4.69 26.14
N GLN A 303 -17.19 4.43 25.16
CA GLN A 303 -17.56 4.34 23.74
C GLN A 303 -18.18 2.96 23.47
N HIS A 304 -19.48 2.82 23.74
CA HIS A 304 -20.22 1.55 23.68
C HIS A 304 -20.19 0.94 22.29
N SER A 305 -20.60 1.68 21.26
CA SER A 305 -20.69 1.19 19.88
C SER A 305 -19.34 0.68 19.37
N ARG A 306 -18.26 1.41 19.66
CA ARG A 306 -16.88 0.99 19.34
C ARG A 306 -16.51 -0.32 20.03
N ASN A 307 -16.77 -0.43 21.33
CA ASN A 307 -16.41 -1.63 22.10
C ASN A 307 -17.20 -2.87 21.65
N VAL A 308 -18.49 -2.70 21.34
CA VAL A 308 -19.33 -3.78 20.80
C VAL A 308 -18.86 -4.18 19.39
N ALA A 309 -18.59 -3.20 18.52
CA ALA A 309 -18.09 -3.46 17.18
C ALA A 309 -16.77 -4.25 17.21
N ILE A 310 -15.82 -3.84 18.06
CA ILE A 310 -14.53 -4.57 18.21
C ILE A 310 -14.75 -6.01 18.70
N ALA A 311 -15.68 -6.21 19.63
CA ALA A 311 -15.99 -7.54 20.16
C ALA A 311 -16.77 -8.43 19.18
N SER A 312 -17.57 -7.83 18.30
CA SER A 312 -18.37 -8.52 17.28
C SER A 312 -17.64 -8.68 15.94
N LEU A 313 -16.41 -8.18 15.80
CA LEU A 313 -15.59 -8.41 14.61
C LEU A 313 -15.25 -9.91 14.49
N PRO A 314 -15.38 -10.51 13.30
CA PRO A 314 -14.88 -11.86 13.05
C PRO A 314 -13.35 -11.81 13.01
N VAL A 315 -12.69 -12.72 13.70
CA VAL A 315 -11.22 -12.80 13.78
C VAL A 315 -10.70 -13.99 12.97
N ILE A 316 -11.47 -15.08 12.89
CA ILE A 316 -11.11 -16.27 12.13
C ILE A 316 -11.56 -16.09 10.68
N PRO A 317 -10.65 -16.23 9.69
CA PRO A 317 -11.01 -16.08 8.29
C PRO A 317 -11.88 -17.27 7.82
N PRO A 318 -12.74 -17.06 6.80
CA PRO A 318 -13.57 -18.13 6.27
C PRO A 318 -12.73 -19.17 5.54
N PHE A 319 -13.24 -20.38 5.38
CA PHE A 319 -12.66 -21.36 4.47
C PHE A 319 -13.03 -21.02 3.02
N LEU A 320 -12.05 -21.10 2.13
CA LEU A 320 -12.19 -20.90 0.69
C LEU A 320 -11.36 -21.93 -0.06
N SER A 321 -11.98 -22.62 -1.01
CA SER A 321 -11.31 -23.46 -2.01
C SER A 321 -11.81 -23.07 -3.40
N ALA A 322 -10.95 -23.14 -4.41
CA ALA A 322 -11.28 -22.81 -5.80
C ALA A 322 -10.90 -23.97 -6.71
N THR A 323 -11.84 -24.43 -7.54
CA THR A 323 -11.62 -25.50 -8.52
C THR A 323 -12.01 -24.99 -9.90
N PRO A 324 -11.11 -25.08 -10.91
CA PRO A 324 -11.45 -24.68 -12.26
C PRO A 324 -12.42 -25.69 -12.88
N CYS A 325 -13.50 -25.21 -13.48
CA CYS A 325 -14.47 -26.01 -14.23
C CYS A 325 -14.53 -25.51 -15.69
N VAL A 326 -15.16 -26.27 -16.58
CA VAL A 326 -15.30 -25.86 -17.97
C VAL A 326 -16.25 -24.66 -18.04
N GLY A 327 -15.74 -23.49 -18.40
CA GLY A 327 -16.50 -22.25 -18.58
C GLY A 327 -16.75 -21.42 -17.31
N TYR A 328 -16.34 -21.90 -16.13
CA TYR A 328 -16.48 -21.18 -14.86
C TYR A 328 -15.51 -21.70 -13.80
N ASN A 329 -15.29 -20.93 -12.74
CA ASN A 329 -14.57 -21.36 -11.55
C ASN A 329 -15.56 -21.65 -10.43
N ARG A 330 -15.43 -22.82 -9.79
CA ARG A 330 -16.27 -23.21 -8.64
C ARG A 330 -15.54 -22.88 -7.35
N LEU A 331 -16.15 -22.04 -6.52
CA LEU A 331 -15.66 -21.69 -5.20
C LEU A 331 -16.46 -22.43 -4.12
N GLU A 332 -15.76 -23.02 -3.17
CA GLU A 332 -16.34 -23.66 -1.98
C GLU A 332 -16.06 -22.78 -0.75
N LEU A 333 -17.11 -22.43 -0.01
CA LEU A 333 -17.09 -21.43 1.05
C LEU A 333 -17.69 -21.99 2.34
N LYS A 334 -17.04 -21.73 3.46
CA LYS A 334 -17.59 -22.04 4.79
C LYS A 334 -17.18 -20.98 5.81
N GLN A 335 -18.16 -20.45 6.55
CA GLN A 335 -17.87 -19.54 7.66
C GLN A 335 -17.42 -20.36 8.88
N LEU A 336 -16.32 -19.96 9.51
CA LEU A 336 -15.74 -20.63 10.66
C LEU A 336 -15.90 -19.81 11.95
N ASP A 337 -15.97 -18.49 11.84
CA ASP A 337 -16.08 -17.59 12.99
C ASP A 337 -17.52 -17.45 13.49
N ARG A 338 -17.70 -17.56 14.82
CA ARG A 338 -19.02 -17.42 15.49
C ARG A 338 -19.65 -16.04 15.30
N ASN A 339 -18.82 -15.01 15.17
CA ASN A 339 -19.24 -13.63 14.94
C ASN A 339 -19.49 -13.32 13.45
N GLY A 340 -19.10 -14.23 12.54
CA GLY A 340 -19.32 -14.08 11.11
C GLY A 340 -20.79 -14.22 10.69
N ALA A 341 -21.33 -13.20 10.04
CA ALA A 341 -22.66 -13.20 9.44
C ALA A 341 -22.65 -13.55 7.94
N GLY A 342 -21.50 -13.40 7.29
CA GLY A 342 -21.30 -13.81 5.91
C GLY A 342 -19.87 -13.66 5.42
N VAL A 343 -19.68 -13.83 4.11
CA VAL A 343 -18.39 -13.76 3.41
C VAL A 343 -18.52 -12.91 2.15
N ILE A 344 -17.56 -12.01 1.92
CA ILE A 344 -17.39 -11.25 0.68
C ILE A 344 -16.25 -11.88 -0.11
N ILE A 345 -16.44 -12.04 -1.42
CA ILE A 345 -15.46 -12.63 -2.33
C ILE A 345 -14.96 -11.54 -3.28
N TYR A 346 -13.64 -11.45 -3.35
CA TYR A 346 -12.91 -10.61 -4.28
C TYR A 346 -12.13 -11.48 -5.26
N ARG A 347 -11.92 -10.96 -6.46
CA ARG A 347 -11.23 -11.64 -7.55
C ARG A 347 -10.18 -10.73 -8.17
N LYS A 348 -8.97 -11.24 -8.36
CA LYS A 348 -7.88 -10.60 -9.10
C LYS A 348 -7.43 -11.52 -10.23
N VAL A 349 -7.36 -10.99 -11.45
CA VAL A 349 -6.78 -11.71 -12.59
C VAL A 349 -5.27 -11.45 -12.59
N VAL A 350 -4.47 -12.52 -12.65
CA VAL A 350 -3.01 -12.41 -12.71
C VAL A 350 -2.62 -12.25 -14.16
N ASP A 351 -2.20 -11.04 -14.54
CA ASP A 351 -1.61 -10.80 -15.86
C ASP A 351 -0.12 -11.13 -15.85
N LEU A 352 0.33 -11.86 -16.87
CA LEU A 352 1.72 -12.24 -17.05
C LEU A 352 2.45 -11.32 -18.05
N GLN A 353 1.67 -10.55 -18.81
CA GLN A 353 2.12 -9.78 -19.97
C GLN A 353 2.06 -8.27 -19.74
N THR A 354 1.67 -7.81 -18.55
CA THR A 354 1.58 -6.37 -18.21
C THR A 354 2.05 -6.14 -16.78
N VAL A 355 2.54 -4.93 -16.49
CA VAL A 355 2.80 -4.47 -15.12
C VAL A 355 1.48 -4.04 -14.50
N SER A 356 1.18 -4.58 -13.31
CA SER A 356 0.03 -4.17 -12.51
C SER A 356 0.55 -3.51 -11.24
N LEU A 357 0.48 -2.18 -11.18
CA LEU A 357 0.89 -1.37 -10.02
C LEU A 357 -0.25 -1.14 -9.01
N GLU A 358 -1.50 -1.36 -9.42
CA GLU A 358 -2.69 -1.08 -8.61
C GLU A 358 -3.51 -2.35 -8.28
N ASN A 359 -4.37 -2.19 -7.27
CA ASN A 359 -5.26 -3.22 -6.77
C ASN A 359 -6.26 -3.69 -7.81
N GLY A 360 -5.97 -4.84 -8.41
CA GLY A 360 -6.84 -5.54 -9.34
C GLY A 360 -7.94 -6.39 -8.70
N PHE A 361 -8.14 -6.35 -7.38
CA PHE A 361 -9.22 -7.10 -6.73
C PHE A 361 -10.57 -6.41 -6.94
N VAL A 362 -11.48 -7.10 -7.62
CA VAL A 362 -12.87 -6.68 -7.81
C VAL A 362 -13.79 -7.55 -6.97
N GLN A 363 -14.74 -6.95 -6.26
CA GLN A 363 -15.77 -7.70 -5.54
C GLN A 363 -16.67 -8.44 -6.53
N VAL A 364 -16.74 -9.77 -6.42
CA VAL A 364 -17.56 -10.62 -7.31
C VAL A 364 -18.84 -11.10 -6.63
N ALA A 365 -18.83 -11.28 -5.31
CA ALA A 365 -20.01 -11.73 -4.58
C ALA A 365 -19.98 -11.36 -3.10
N LYS A 366 -21.16 -11.30 -2.48
CA LYS A 366 -21.39 -11.16 -1.03
C LYS A 366 -22.42 -12.21 -0.61
N PHE A 367 -22.05 -13.13 0.27
CA PHE A 367 -22.88 -14.24 0.70
C PHE A 367 -23.20 -14.16 2.19
N PRO A 368 -24.49 -14.15 2.58
CA PRO A 368 -24.87 -14.42 3.95
C PRO A 368 -24.67 -15.92 4.23
N ILE A 369 -23.69 -16.24 5.07
CA ILE A 369 -23.35 -17.61 5.48
C ILE A 369 -22.85 -17.57 6.93
N ARG A 370 -23.52 -18.35 7.78
CA ARG A 370 -23.19 -18.50 9.21
C ARG A 370 -22.46 -19.82 9.45
N PRO A 371 -21.75 -19.99 10.57
CA PRO A 371 -21.06 -21.25 10.88
C PRO A 371 -21.96 -22.49 10.87
N GLY A 372 -23.24 -22.33 11.21
CA GLY A 372 -24.23 -23.41 11.20
C GLY A 372 -24.75 -23.79 9.81
N ASP A 373 -24.52 -22.98 8.78
CA ASP A 373 -25.11 -23.19 7.45
C ASP A 373 -24.34 -24.23 6.61
N GLY A 374 -23.23 -24.75 7.13
CA GLY A 374 -22.38 -25.70 6.42
C GLY A 374 -21.58 -25.06 5.28
N THR A 375 -21.30 -25.84 4.25
CA THR A 375 -20.53 -25.40 3.08
C THR A 375 -21.45 -24.95 1.96
N ARG A 376 -21.15 -23.81 1.33
CA ARG A 376 -21.86 -23.30 0.15
C ARG A 376 -20.94 -23.17 -1.05
N TRP A 377 -21.51 -23.22 -2.25
CA TRP A 377 -20.76 -23.08 -3.49
C TRP A 377 -21.15 -21.80 -4.23
N TYR A 378 -20.18 -21.21 -4.93
CA TYR A 378 -20.38 -20.10 -5.84
C TYR A 378 -19.72 -20.40 -7.18
N GLU A 379 -20.42 -20.07 -8.27
CA GLU A 379 -19.93 -20.24 -9.64
C GLU A 379 -19.56 -18.88 -10.22
N ASP A 380 -18.27 -18.65 -10.41
CA ASP A 380 -17.78 -17.48 -11.11
C ASP A 380 -17.67 -17.78 -12.61
N ARG A 381 -18.65 -17.32 -13.40
CA ARG A 381 -18.75 -17.52 -14.86
C ARG A 381 -17.85 -16.56 -15.63
N LEU A 382 -16.61 -16.40 -15.20
CA LEU A 382 -15.57 -15.72 -15.97
C LEU A 382 -14.65 -16.79 -16.60
N PRO A 383 -14.81 -17.11 -17.90
CA PRO A 383 -13.90 -17.99 -18.61
C PRO A 383 -12.58 -17.24 -18.87
N SER A 384 -11.75 -17.09 -17.83
CA SER A 384 -10.42 -16.51 -17.98
C SER A 384 -9.41 -17.59 -18.35
N MET A 385 -8.72 -17.40 -19.47
CA MET A 385 -7.51 -18.17 -19.82
C MET A 385 -6.28 -17.75 -18.99
N LYS A 386 -6.42 -16.71 -18.16
CA LYS A 386 -5.40 -16.25 -17.21
C LYS A 386 -5.68 -16.79 -15.81
N PRO A 387 -4.64 -17.07 -14.99
CA PRO A 387 -4.81 -17.46 -13.59
C PRO A 387 -5.55 -16.40 -12.78
N VAL A 388 -6.33 -16.83 -11.80
CA VAL A 388 -7.19 -15.95 -10.98
C VAL A 388 -6.96 -16.22 -9.51
N ILE A 389 -6.81 -15.16 -8.71
CA ILE A 389 -6.76 -15.23 -7.25
C ILE A 389 -8.11 -14.79 -6.70
N TYR A 390 -8.72 -15.64 -5.88
CA TYR A 390 -9.90 -15.32 -5.09
C TYR A 390 -9.50 -15.02 -3.65
N ARG A 391 -10.09 -13.99 -3.06
CA ARG A 391 -9.90 -13.62 -1.65
C ARG A 391 -11.26 -13.53 -0.96
N ALA A 392 -11.41 -14.24 0.15
CA ALA A 392 -12.63 -14.29 0.93
C ALA A 392 -12.42 -13.62 2.29
N ILE A 393 -13.28 -12.66 2.61
CA ILE A 393 -13.26 -11.88 3.85
C ILE A 393 -14.59 -12.09 4.58
N ALA A 394 -14.54 -12.43 5.87
CA ALA A 394 -15.73 -12.54 6.70
C ALA A 394 -16.27 -11.14 7.05
N TYR A 395 -17.59 -11.00 7.20
CA TYR A 395 -18.22 -9.78 7.74
C TYR A 395 -19.20 -10.13 8.86
N ASN A 396 -19.38 -9.23 9.83
CA ASN A 396 -20.33 -9.40 10.93
C ASN A 396 -21.73 -8.87 10.57
N ARG A 397 -22.65 -8.85 11.55
CA ARG A 397 -24.03 -8.39 11.33
C ARG A 397 -24.14 -6.90 10.98
N ASP A 398 -23.18 -6.11 11.41
CA ASP A 398 -23.09 -4.67 11.17
C ASP A 398 -22.29 -4.35 9.88
N GLU A 399 -22.02 -5.38 9.06
CA GLU A 399 -21.24 -5.32 7.82
C GLU A 399 -19.77 -4.91 7.98
N PHE A 400 -19.24 -4.89 9.19
CA PHE A 400 -17.80 -4.71 9.41
C PHE A 400 -17.03 -5.92 8.90
N LYS A 401 -16.06 -5.64 8.03
CA LYS A 401 -15.15 -6.61 7.41
C LYS A 401 -14.10 -7.05 8.44
N SER A 402 -13.83 -8.36 8.50
CA SER A 402 -12.67 -8.90 9.20
C SER A 402 -11.39 -8.46 8.52
N SER A 403 -10.34 -8.22 9.29
CA SER A 403 -9.02 -7.89 8.73
C SER A 403 -8.34 -9.10 8.12
N GLU A 404 -8.50 -10.28 8.71
CA GLU A 404 -7.98 -11.54 8.18
C GLU A 404 -8.79 -12.03 6.97
N PHE A 405 -8.12 -12.77 6.10
CA PHE A 405 -8.71 -13.32 4.89
C PHE A 405 -8.11 -14.66 4.51
N THR A 406 -8.86 -15.41 3.70
CA THR A 406 -8.36 -16.61 3.02
C THR A 406 -8.31 -16.36 1.53
N SER A 407 -7.29 -16.90 0.88
CA SER A 407 -7.15 -16.84 -0.58
C SER A 407 -7.10 -18.22 -1.19
N ALA A 408 -7.59 -18.34 -2.42
CA ALA A 408 -7.44 -19.52 -3.25
C ALA A 408 -7.13 -19.10 -4.68
N MET A 409 -6.18 -19.77 -5.32
CA MET A 409 -5.84 -19.51 -6.72
C MET A 409 -6.46 -20.58 -7.62
N CYS A 410 -6.96 -20.15 -8.75
CA CYS A 410 -7.52 -20.99 -9.78
C CYS A 410 -6.69 -20.83 -11.06
N THR A 411 -6.08 -21.92 -11.54
CA THR A 411 -5.38 -21.94 -12.83
C THR A 411 -6.30 -22.60 -13.87
N PRO A 412 -6.46 -22.01 -15.06
CA PRO A 412 -7.38 -22.54 -16.06
C PRO A 412 -6.95 -23.92 -16.56
N VAL A 413 -7.92 -24.82 -16.79
CA VAL A 413 -7.66 -26.16 -17.34
C VAL A 413 -7.45 -26.06 -18.84
N SER A 414 -6.22 -25.96 -19.34
CA SER A 414 -5.95 -26.02 -20.78
C SER A 414 -6.01 -27.47 -21.28
N LYS A 415 -7.21 -28.02 -21.51
CA LYS A 415 -7.34 -29.36 -22.13
C LYS A 415 -6.98 -29.39 -23.62
N PHE A 416 -6.99 -28.23 -24.31
CA PHE A 416 -6.81 -28.14 -25.77
C PHE A 416 -5.38 -27.83 -26.25
N LEU A 417 -4.48 -27.40 -25.36
CA LEU A 417 -3.06 -27.19 -25.65
C LEU A 417 -2.26 -28.01 -24.63
N SER A 418 -1.91 -29.24 -25.00
CA SER A 418 -1.34 -30.28 -24.14
C SER A 418 0.12 -30.05 -23.69
N THR A 419 0.66 -28.84 -23.81
CA THR A 419 2.11 -28.62 -23.62
C THR A 419 2.52 -27.41 -22.83
N ARG A 420 1.62 -26.53 -22.34
CA ARG A 420 2.05 -25.52 -21.37
C ARG A 420 2.20 -26.15 -19.99
N SER A 421 3.33 -26.81 -19.77
CA SER A 421 3.72 -27.27 -18.44
C SER A 421 3.59 -26.09 -17.46
N ARG A 422 3.31 -26.33 -16.17
CA ARG A 422 3.33 -25.26 -15.14
C ARG A 422 4.64 -24.45 -15.14
N ALA A 423 5.71 -24.96 -15.76
CA ALA A 423 6.98 -24.26 -15.96
C ALA A 423 6.92 -23.08 -16.96
N GLU A 424 5.88 -22.97 -17.79
CA GLU A 424 5.69 -21.92 -18.81
C GLU A 424 4.88 -20.71 -18.32
N LEU A 425 4.22 -20.78 -17.17
CA LEU A 425 3.56 -19.61 -16.57
C LEU A 425 4.64 -18.74 -15.90
N ARG A 426 5.19 -17.78 -16.64
CA ARG A 426 6.15 -16.79 -16.12
C ARG A 426 5.75 -15.39 -16.55
N LYS A 427 6.12 -14.41 -15.74
CA LYS A 427 6.05 -13.01 -16.15
C LYS A 427 7.05 -12.80 -17.28
N ASN A 428 6.57 -12.43 -18.46
CA ASN A 428 7.41 -12.13 -19.61
C ASN A 428 7.25 -10.66 -20.06
N PHE A 429 6.61 -9.82 -19.25
CA PHE A 429 6.60 -8.39 -19.50
C PHE A 429 8.00 -7.81 -19.32
N LEU A 430 8.49 -7.05 -20.29
CA LEU A 430 9.67 -6.21 -20.15
C LEU A 430 9.35 -4.89 -20.83
N SER A 431 9.67 -3.79 -20.17
CA SER A 431 9.43 -2.48 -20.76
C SER A 431 10.52 -2.16 -21.78
N LEU A 432 10.16 -2.10 -23.06
CA LEU A 432 11.09 -1.87 -24.16
C LEU A 432 10.78 -0.56 -24.88
N HIS A 433 11.74 0.35 -24.92
CA HIS A 433 11.63 1.65 -25.59
C HIS A 433 12.72 1.80 -26.64
N ALA A 434 12.35 2.29 -27.82
CA ALA A 434 13.28 2.59 -28.90
C ALA A 434 13.28 4.09 -29.17
N LYS A 435 14.47 4.69 -29.29
CA LYS A 435 14.64 6.11 -29.63
C LYS A 435 15.69 6.30 -30.72
N ILE A 436 15.45 7.25 -31.61
CA ILE A 436 16.40 7.60 -32.67
C ILE A 436 17.47 8.53 -32.08
N ALA A 437 18.71 8.05 -32.00
CA ALA A 437 19.86 8.78 -31.51
C ALA A 437 20.82 9.05 -32.68
N GLY A 438 20.56 10.11 -33.44
CA GLY A 438 21.37 10.51 -34.59
C GLY A 438 21.30 9.48 -35.72
N LYS A 439 22.39 8.71 -35.90
CA LYS A 439 22.52 7.66 -36.92
C LYS A 439 22.27 6.23 -36.37
N SER A 440 21.73 6.13 -35.18
CA SER A 440 21.50 4.86 -34.49
C SER A 440 20.13 4.84 -33.85
N ILE A 441 19.64 3.64 -33.52
CA ILE A 441 18.49 3.47 -32.61
C ILE A 441 19.04 2.99 -31.28
N GLN A 442 18.76 3.74 -30.23
CA GLN A 442 19.05 3.32 -28.86
C GLN A 442 17.80 2.67 -28.27
N LEU A 443 17.97 1.47 -27.75
CA LEU A 443 16.96 0.69 -27.05
C LEU A 443 17.21 0.83 -25.55
N GLU A 444 16.16 1.14 -24.80
CA GLU A 444 16.14 1.16 -23.33
C GLU A 444 15.22 0.03 -22.85
N LEU A 445 15.79 -0.88 -22.05
CA LEU A 445 15.09 -2.00 -21.43
C LEU A 445 14.95 -1.74 -19.93
N ASN A 446 13.70 -1.72 -19.45
CA ASN A 446 13.31 -1.44 -18.07
C ASN A 446 12.39 -2.56 -17.53
N ASP A 447 12.13 -2.59 -16.22
CA ASP A 447 11.18 -3.51 -15.57
C ASP A 447 11.42 -4.99 -15.91
N VAL A 448 12.67 -5.43 -15.89
CA VAL A 448 13.03 -6.82 -16.17
C VAL A 448 12.37 -7.75 -15.14
N PRO A 449 11.68 -8.83 -15.57
CA PRO A 449 11.09 -9.79 -14.65
C PRO A 449 12.09 -10.38 -13.67
N PRO A 450 11.67 -10.65 -12.42
CA PRO A 450 12.52 -11.37 -11.48
C PRO A 450 12.86 -12.77 -12.02
N SER A 451 14.03 -13.31 -11.66
CA SER A 451 14.61 -14.59 -12.11
C SER A 451 15.17 -14.65 -13.54
N VAL A 452 15.18 -13.55 -14.30
CA VAL A 452 15.92 -13.46 -15.57
C VAL A 452 17.42 -13.36 -15.27
N LEU A 453 18.24 -14.16 -15.96
CA LEU A 453 19.70 -14.15 -15.85
C LEU A 453 20.37 -13.44 -17.03
N ALA A 454 19.74 -13.49 -18.19
CA ALA A 454 20.29 -12.85 -19.38
C ALA A 454 19.20 -12.44 -20.37
N MET A 455 19.52 -11.47 -21.22
CA MET A 455 18.65 -10.99 -22.28
C MET A 455 19.39 -10.94 -23.62
N LYS A 456 18.69 -11.32 -24.69
CA LYS A 456 19.14 -11.17 -26.08
C LYS A 456 18.17 -10.25 -26.80
N VAL A 457 18.69 -9.26 -27.51
CA VAL A 457 17.87 -8.32 -28.29
C VAL A 457 17.95 -8.71 -29.75
N TYR A 458 16.80 -8.74 -30.42
CA TYR A 458 16.66 -9.08 -31.82
C TYR A 458 15.97 -7.95 -32.58
N ARG A 459 16.32 -7.78 -33.85
CA ARG A 459 15.64 -6.90 -34.79
C ARG A 459 15.07 -7.68 -35.95
N ARG A 460 13.90 -7.24 -36.38
CA ARG A 460 13.18 -7.70 -37.55
C ARG A 460 12.84 -6.52 -38.44
N ASP A 461 13.12 -6.63 -39.73
CA ASP A 461 12.78 -5.62 -40.72
C ASP A 461 11.36 -5.88 -41.26
N LEU A 462 10.41 -5.04 -40.85
CA LEU A 462 9.02 -5.13 -41.27
C LEU A 462 8.82 -4.64 -42.70
N THR A 463 9.68 -3.76 -43.21
CA THR A 463 9.63 -3.29 -44.60
C THR A 463 9.93 -4.44 -45.57
N LEU A 464 10.83 -5.35 -45.19
CA LEU A 464 11.12 -6.58 -45.95
C LEU A 464 10.19 -7.75 -45.62
N SER A 465 9.18 -7.55 -44.76
CA SER A 465 8.26 -8.61 -44.29
C SER A 465 8.97 -9.81 -43.66
N GLN A 466 10.07 -9.58 -42.93
CA GLN A 466 10.83 -10.66 -42.30
C GLN A 466 10.00 -11.41 -41.24
N SER A 467 10.23 -12.72 -41.14
CA SER A 467 9.62 -13.54 -40.09
C SER A 467 10.37 -13.39 -38.76
N VAL A 468 9.79 -13.90 -37.66
CA VAL A 468 10.45 -13.87 -36.34
C VAL A 468 11.67 -14.80 -36.32
N GLU A 469 11.66 -15.87 -37.11
CA GLU A 469 12.82 -16.77 -37.25
C GLU A 469 14.01 -16.11 -37.98
N GLU A 470 13.73 -15.10 -38.82
CA GLU A 470 14.73 -14.34 -39.57
C GLU A 470 15.29 -13.14 -38.78
N ALA A 471 14.83 -12.93 -37.54
CA ALA A 471 15.26 -11.82 -36.73
C ALA A 471 16.75 -11.92 -36.36
N GLU A 472 17.49 -10.84 -36.55
CA GLU A 472 18.93 -10.76 -36.29
C GLU A 472 19.19 -10.31 -34.86
N GLN A 473 20.14 -10.96 -34.17
CA GLN A 473 20.54 -10.52 -32.82
C GLN A 473 21.37 -9.23 -32.92
N ILE A 474 20.99 -8.23 -32.13
CA ILE A 474 21.73 -6.97 -32.01
C ILE A 474 22.53 -6.96 -30.71
N GLY A 475 23.80 -6.61 -30.84
CA GLY A 475 24.70 -6.49 -29.70
C GLY A 475 25.00 -7.84 -29.04
N ASN A 476 25.65 -7.75 -27.88
CA ASN A 476 26.07 -8.90 -27.10
C ASN A 476 24.97 -9.37 -26.14
N LEU A 477 25.11 -10.60 -25.66
CA LEU A 477 24.29 -11.13 -24.57
C LEU A 477 24.42 -10.21 -23.34
N ILE A 478 23.29 -9.70 -22.84
CA ILE A 478 23.26 -8.91 -21.60
C ILE A 478 23.19 -9.90 -20.45
N LEU A 479 24.29 -10.05 -19.70
CA LEU A 479 24.34 -10.88 -18.50
C LEU A 479 23.97 -10.05 -17.27
N MET A 480 23.15 -10.62 -16.38
CA MET A 480 22.76 -10.01 -15.11
C MET A 480 23.57 -10.65 -13.98
N PRO A 481 24.65 -9.99 -13.50
CA PRO A 481 25.44 -10.52 -12.39
C PRO A 481 24.67 -10.48 -11.07
N GLU A 482 23.73 -9.53 -10.94
CA GLU A 482 22.85 -9.36 -9.78
C GLU A 482 21.38 -9.42 -10.23
N LEU A 483 20.46 -9.68 -9.28
CA LEU A 483 19.04 -9.67 -9.58
C LEU A 483 18.60 -8.27 -10.04
N PRO A 484 17.82 -8.15 -11.12
CA PRO A 484 17.33 -6.87 -11.60
C PRO A 484 16.50 -6.19 -10.51
N THR A 485 16.86 -4.95 -10.17
CA THR A 485 16.00 -4.07 -9.38
C THR A 485 15.08 -3.28 -10.33
N PRO A 486 13.92 -2.79 -9.87
CA PRO A 486 13.01 -1.99 -10.70
C PRO A 486 13.68 -0.78 -11.36
N ASP A 487 14.72 -0.22 -10.72
CA ASP A 487 15.46 0.95 -11.22
C ASP A 487 16.57 0.60 -12.22
N MET A 488 16.87 -0.68 -12.45
CA MET A 488 17.91 -1.08 -13.40
C MET A 488 17.44 -0.86 -14.83
N ARG A 489 18.17 -0.02 -15.56
CA ARG A 489 17.95 0.28 -16.98
C ARG A 489 19.10 -0.28 -17.80
N PHE A 490 18.79 -0.97 -18.89
CA PHE A 490 19.79 -1.48 -19.82
C PHE A 490 19.67 -0.75 -21.15
N TYR A 491 20.82 -0.50 -21.79
CA TYR A 491 20.88 0.19 -23.07
C TYR A 491 21.56 -0.67 -24.11
N VAL A 492 20.94 -0.77 -25.29
CA VAL A 492 21.51 -1.42 -26.48
C VAL A 492 21.40 -0.46 -27.64
N THR A 493 22.44 -0.34 -28.46
CA THR A 493 22.44 0.54 -29.62
C THR A 493 22.54 -0.29 -30.89
N ASP A 494 21.65 -0.03 -31.85
CA ASP A 494 21.75 -0.55 -33.22
C ASP A 494 22.30 0.54 -34.15
N GLU A 495 23.44 0.25 -34.76
CA GLU A 495 24.13 1.12 -35.72
C GLU A 495 24.00 0.61 -37.16
N THR A 496 23.47 -0.60 -37.37
CA THR A 496 23.43 -1.29 -38.67
C THR A 496 22.14 -1.01 -39.44
N LEU A 497 21.65 0.22 -39.34
CA LEU A 497 20.32 0.61 -39.80
C LEU A 497 20.37 1.16 -41.23
N VAL A 498 19.37 0.76 -42.01
CA VAL A 498 19.06 1.37 -43.32
C VAL A 498 17.96 2.40 -43.15
N ASP A 499 18.19 3.59 -43.70
CA ASP A 499 17.26 4.72 -43.68
C ASP A 499 15.87 4.34 -44.23
N ARG A 500 14.83 4.89 -43.61
CA ARG A 500 13.41 4.77 -43.98
C ARG A 500 12.83 3.36 -43.95
N ARG A 501 13.40 2.49 -43.12
CA ARG A 501 12.82 1.18 -42.85
C ARG A 501 12.09 1.14 -41.52
N ASP A 502 11.10 0.28 -41.47
CA ASP A 502 10.31 -0.03 -40.29
C ASP A 502 10.92 -1.25 -39.61
N TYR A 503 11.44 -1.05 -38.39
CA TYR A 503 12.03 -2.11 -37.60
C TYR A 503 11.13 -2.46 -36.42
N GLU A 504 11.12 -3.74 -36.09
CA GLU A 504 10.58 -4.26 -34.84
C GLU A 504 11.71 -4.85 -34.01
N TYR A 505 11.78 -4.46 -32.74
CA TYR A 505 12.72 -5.01 -31.79
C TYR A 505 12.01 -5.94 -30.82
N LEU A 506 12.63 -7.09 -30.61
CA LEU A 506 12.15 -8.19 -29.79
C LEU A 506 13.21 -8.54 -28.76
N VAL A 507 12.79 -8.93 -27.56
CA VAL A 507 13.73 -9.32 -26.49
C VAL A 507 13.43 -10.75 -26.07
N ARG A 508 14.48 -11.56 -25.96
CA ARG A 508 14.41 -12.95 -25.49
C ARG A 508 15.02 -13.02 -24.10
N LEU A 509 14.20 -13.40 -23.12
CA LEU A 509 14.57 -13.53 -21.72
C LEU A 509 15.06 -14.95 -21.43
N VAL A 510 16.21 -15.09 -20.80
CA VAL A 510 16.80 -16.37 -20.38
C VAL A 510 16.69 -16.49 -18.86
N TYR A 511 15.98 -17.51 -18.38
CA TYR A 511 15.75 -17.72 -16.94
C TYR A 511 16.82 -18.64 -16.32
N ARG A 512 16.84 -18.68 -14.98
CA ARG A 512 17.76 -19.54 -14.17
C ARG A 512 17.77 -21.03 -14.53
N ASP A 513 16.67 -21.55 -15.04
CA ASP A 513 16.56 -22.95 -15.45
C ASP A 513 16.80 -23.19 -16.94
N GLY A 514 17.30 -22.18 -17.66
CA GLY A 514 17.64 -22.27 -19.08
C GLY A 514 16.46 -22.13 -20.03
N VAL A 515 15.23 -21.98 -19.53
CA VAL A 515 14.06 -21.69 -20.37
C VAL A 515 14.22 -20.30 -20.98
N GLU A 516 13.91 -20.16 -22.27
CA GLU A 516 13.92 -18.88 -22.98
C GLU A 516 12.49 -18.50 -23.40
N LEU A 517 12.10 -17.25 -23.17
CA LEU A 517 10.78 -16.72 -23.57
C LEU A 517 10.92 -15.36 -24.24
N TRP A 518 10.07 -15.09 -25.24
CA TRP A 518 9.94 -13.75 -25.80
C TRP A 518 9.26 -12.82 -24.80
N ALA A 519 9.84 -11.64 -24.65
CA ALA A 519 9.28 -10.57 -23.85
C ALA A 519 8.15 -9.85 -24.60
N ASN A 520 7.21 -9.28 -23.84
CA ASN A 520 6.12 -8.46 -24.37
C ASN A 520 6.08 -7.09 -23.68
N PRO A 521 5.67 -6.02 -24.37
CA PRO A 521 5.39 -5.96 -25.81
C PRO A 521 6.67 -5.78 -26.66
N PRO A 522 6.66 -6.13 -27.96
CA PRO A 522 7.68 -5.68 -28.90
C PRO A 522 7.55 -4.18 -29.16
N VAL A 523 8.63 -3.53 -29.61
CA VAL A 523 8.62 -2.11 -30.00
C VAL A 523 8.84 -1.98 -31.50
N GLN A 524 8.02 -1.14 -32.15
CA GLN A 524 8.12 -0.84 -33.58
C GLN A 524 8.53 0.61 -33.77
N ILE A 525 9.49 0.85 -34.66
CA ILE A 525 10.01 2.19 -34.93
C ILE A 525 10.43 2.33 -36.40
N ARG A 526 10.01 3.43 -37.02
CA ARG A 526 10.48 3.83 -38.34
C ARG A 526 11.78 4.61 -38.19
N TYR A 527 12.85 4.14 -38.81
CA TYR A 527 14.14 4.82 -38.73
C TYR A 527 14.25 5.94 -39.76
N ASN A 528 14.15 7.18 -39.30
CA ASN A 528 14.42 8.38 -40.10
C ASN A 528 15.55 9.18 -39.42
N PRO A 529 16.77 9.21 -39.98
CA PRO A 529 17.90 9.88 -39.33
C PRO A 529 17.68 11.38 -39.22
N VAL A 530 18.14 11.96 -38.11
CA VAL A 530 18.06 13.42 -37.88
C VAL A 530 19.14 14.11 -38.71
N ILE A 531 18.75 15.12 -39.50
CA ILE A 531 19.73 15.92 -40.26
C ILE A 531 20.28 17.01 -39.33
N SER A 532 21.44 16.75 -38.73
CA SER A 532 22.09 17.66 -37.80
C SER A 532 22.46 19.01 -38.44
N GLY A 533 22.13 20.12 -37.78
CA GLY A 533 22.63 21.46 -38.10
C GLY A 533 21.67 22.39 -38.85
N ILE A 534 20.40 22.00 -39.08
CA ILE A 534 19.40 22.84 -39.75
C ILE A 534 18.48 23.53 -38.73
N LEU A 535 17.94 22.78 -37.75
CA LEU A 535 17.06 23.31 -36.71
C LEU A 535 17.60 22.98 -35.32
N THR A 536 17.42 23.89 -34.37
CA THR A 536 17.56 23.62 -32.95
C THR A 536 16.22 23.88 -32.28
N THR A 537 15.56 22.80 -31.84
CA THR A 537 14.36 22.93 -30.99
C THR A 537 14.78 22.84 -29.53
N THR A 538 14.11 23.61 -28.68
CA THR A 538 14.26 23.60 -27.22
C THR A 538 12.88 23.58 -26.58
N SER A 539 12.79 23.05 -25.37
CA SER A 539 11.55 22.99 -24.61
C SER A 539 11.72 23.58 -23.21
N SER A 540 10.66 24.18 -22.67
CA SER A 540 10.60 24.54 -21.26
C SER A 540 10.45 23.28 -20.37
N PRO A 541 10.83 23.34 -19.09
CA PRO A 541 10.60 22.23 -18.16
C PRO A 541 9.10 21.89 -18.10
N MET A 542 8.79 20.60 -18.19
CA MET A 542 7.42 20.12 -18.10
C MET A 542 6.79 20.48 -16.75
N ARG A 543 5.54 20.93 -16.79
CA ARG A 543 4.73 21.27 -15.62
C ARG A 543 3.51 20.36 -15.55
N VAL A 544 3.31 19.75 -14.38
CA VAL A 544 2.09 19.00 -14.07
C VAL A 544 1.07 19.98 -13.50
N VAL A 545 -0.05 20.15 -14.19
CA VAL A 545 -1.17 21.01 -13.77
C VAL A 545 -2.35 20.12 -13.42
N ASN A 546 -2.80 20.17 -12.16
CA ASN A 546 -3.99 19.43 -11.73
C ASN A 546 -5.24 20.19 -12.18
N VAL A 547 -6.08 19.57 -13.02
CA VAL A 547 -7.37 20.13 -13.45
C VAL A 547 -8.49 19.21 -12.97
N GLY A 548 -9.00 19.49 -11.77
CA GLY A 548 -9.97 18.61 -11.11
C GLY A 548 -9.31 17.34 -10.57
N LEU A 549 -9.76 16.17 -11.03
CA LEU A 549 -9.19 14.86 -10.68
C LEU A 549 -8.14 14.37 -11.69
N GLU A 550 -7.96 15.08 -12.80
CA GLU A 550 -7.03 14.70 -13.87
C GLU A 550 -5.76 15.57 -13.82
N GLN A 551 -4.66 14.98 -14.27
CA GLN A 551 -3.39 15.68 -14.45
C GLN A 551 -3.24 16.07 -15.92
N ASP A 552 -2.80 17.31 -16.17
CA ASP A 552 -2.45 17.81 -17.50
C ASP A 552 -0.97 18.14 -17.53
N ILE A 553 -0.27 17.70 -18.58
CA ILE A 553 1.15 17.97 -18.76
C ILE A 553 1.32 19.10 -19.76
N GLN A 554 1.99 20.16 -19.33
CA GLN A 554 2.17 21.38 -20.11
C GLN A 554 3.65 21.73 -20.26
N PHE A 555 4.04 22.13 -21.47
CA PHE A 555 5.36 22.67 -21.79
C PHE A 555 5.27 23.56 -23.03
N THR A 556 6.30 24.38 -23.23
CA THR A 556 6.40 25.29 -24.38
C THR A 556 7.57 24.86 -25.26
N LEU A 557 7.37 24.91 -26.58
CA LEU A 557 8.38 24.60 -27.59
C LEU A 557 8.84 25.87 -28.30
N SER A 558 10.15 25.95 -28.52
CA SER A 558 10.78 27.04 -29.27
C SER A 558 11.79 26.43 -30.24
N THR A 559 11.67 26.77 -31.53
CA THR A 559 12.58 26.32 -32.58
C THR A 559 13.32 27.50 -33.17
N ALA A 560 14.64 27.44 -33.16
CA ALA A 560 15.51 28.34 -33.89
C ALA A 560 16.01 27.65 -35.17
N VAL A 561 15.88 28.32 -36.31
CA VAL A 561 16.54 27.90 -37.55
C VAL A 561 18.01 28.29 -37.43
N THR A 562 18.91 27.33 -37.62
CA THR A 562 20.34 27.61 -37.60
C THR A 562 20.68 28.42 -38.84
N GLU A 563 21.28 29.61 -38.65
CA GLU A 563 21.60 30.54 -39.75
C GLU A 563 22.37 29.83 -40.88
N GLY A 564 21.79 29.85 -42.08
CA GLY A 564 22.38 29.19 -43.24
C GLY A 564 23.65 29.91 -43.70
N LYS A 565 24.41 29.27 -44.61
CA LYS A 565 25.56 29.92 -45.29
C LYS A 565 25.15 31.23 -45.98
N LEU A 566 23.90 31.35 -46.42
CA LEU A 566 23.35 32.55 -47.04
C LEU A 566 23.15 33.70 -46.05
N ASP A 567 22.75 33.42 -44.80
CA ASP A 567 22.66 34.42 -43.72
C ASP A 567 24.06 34.83 -43.21
N GLN A 568 25.01 33.89 -43.18
CA GLN A 568 26.42 34.20 -42.87
C GLN A 568 27.04 35.08 -43.97
N VAL A 569 26.73 34.78 -45.24
CA VAL A 569 27.08 35.60 -46.40
C VAL A 569 26.36 36.95 -46.35
N GLN A 570 25.09 37.02 -45.92
CA GLN A 570 24.35 38.26 -45.72
C GLN A 570 24.98 39.11 -44.60
N LYS A 571 25.35 38.51 -43.47
CA LYS A 571 26.09 39.19 -42.39
C LYS A 571 27.49 39.63 -42.84
N ALA A 572 28.15 38.85 -43.69
CA ALA A 572 29.43 39.23 -44.30
C ALA A 572 29.26 40.39 -45.30
N MET A 573 28.24 40.35 -46.16
CA MET A 573 27.90 41.41 -47.11
C MET A 573 27.40 42.68 -46.42
N ALA A 574 26.66 42.57 -45.32
CA ALA A 574 26.26 43.67 -44.45
C ALA A 574 27.48 44.30 -43.77
N LYS A 575 28.43 43.50 -43.28
CA LYS A 575 29.72 43.99 -42.76
C LYS A 575 30.59 44.64 -43.83
N GLN A 576 30.45 44.24 -45.10
CA GLN A 576 31.16 44.82 -46.24
C GLN A 576 30.42 46.01 -46.89
N GLY A 577 29.22 46.36 -46.42
CA GLY A 577 28.42 47.48 -46.93
C GLY A 577 27.77 47.26 -48.30
N ILE A 578 27.76 46.02 -48.81
CA ILE A 578 27.29 45.66 -50.17
C ILE A 578 25.81 45.25 -50.15
N LEU A 579 25.22 45.10 -48.96
CA LEU A 579 23.85 44.62 -48.75
C LEU A 579 22.78 45.43 -49.52
N GLY A 580 22.98 46.74 -49.67
CA GLY A 580 22.03 47.63 -50.35
C GLY A 580 21.83 47.33 -51.84
N PHE A 581 22.76 46.62 -52.48
CA PHE A 581 22.64 46.23 -53.90
C PHE A 581 21.83 44.94 -54.13
N PHE A 582 21.58 44.17 -53.07
CA PHE A 582 20.85 42.89 -53.13
C PHE A 582 19.63 42.89 -52.21
N GLN A 583 19.26 44.05 -51.66
CA GLN A 583 18.19 44.19 -50.67
C GLN A 583 16.84 43.77 -51.25
N ASP A 584 16.55 44.14 -52.50
CA ASP A 584 15.28 43.86 -53.17
C ASP A 584 15.16 42.37 -53.55
N ASP A 585 16.26 41.74 -54.00
CA ASP A 585 16.27 40.30 -54.30
C ASP A 585 16.17 39.44 -53.03
N ILE A 586 16.77 39.87 -51.93
CA ILE A 586 16.69 39.15 -50.65
C ILE A 586 15.32 39.33 -49.98
N VAL A 587 14.72 40.52 -50.06
CA VAL A 587 13.38 40.81 -49.51
C VAL A 587 12.30 40.12 -50.33
N ASN A 588 12.40 40.11 -51.66
CA ASN A 588 11.50 39.36 -52.53
C ASN A 588 11.62 37.85 -52.27
N ASN A 589 12.82 37.32 -51.98
CA ASN A 589 13.02 35.91 -51.61
C ASN A 589 12.66 35.57 -50.15
N ARG A 590 12.28 36.55 -49.31
CA ARG A 590 12.01 36.35 -47.88
C ARG A 590 10.68 35.64 -47.62
N GLU A 591 9.65 35.89 -48.42
CA GLU A 591 8.39 35.13 -48.35
C GLU A 591 8.58 33.66 -48.76
N TYR A 592 9.56 33.38 -49.61
CA TYR A 592 9.96 32.03 -50.03
C TYR A 592 10.74 31.26 -48.94
N LEU A 593 11.16 31.93 -47.85
CA LEU A 593 11.97 31.37 -46.76
C LEU A 593 11.17 31.06 -45.48
N GLN A 594 9.88 31.36 -45.40
CA GLN A 594 9.04 30.93 -44.27
C GLN A 594 8.80 29.42 -44.34
N SER A 595 9.80 28.69 -43.88
CA SER A 595 9.73 27.26 -43.66
C SER A 595 8.78 27.02 -42.50
N LEU A 596 7.78 26.17 -42.71
CA LEU A 596 6.82 25.83 -41.67
C LEU A 596 7.44 24.77 -40.77
N VAL A 597 7.49 25.10 -39.47
CA VAL A 597 7.92 24.17 -38.42
C VAL A 597 6.67 23.51 -37.87
N ALA A 598 6.69 22.18 -37.83
CA ALA A 598 5.63 21.40 -37.23
C ALA A 598 6.24 20.41 -36.23
N TYR A 599 5.59 20.23 -35.08
CA TYR A 599 5.99 19.30 -34.04
C TYR A 599 5.12 18.06 -34.09
N HIS A 600 5.71 16.89 -34.23
CA HIS A 600 5.00 15.63 -34.05
C HIS A 600 5.34 15.06 -32.69
N ILE A 601 4.31 14.88 -31.87
CA ILE A 601 4.46 14.51 -30.48
C ILE A 601 3.92 13.10 -30.29
N LYS A 602 4.78 12.21 -29.81
CA LYS A 602 4.39 10.88 -29.34
C LYS A 602 4.62 10.82 -27.85
N ARG A 603 3.70 10.18 -27.13
CA ARG A 603 3.84 9.91 -25.70
C ARG A 603 4.04 8.42 -25.50
N SER A 604 5.15 8.05 -24.91
CA SER A 604 5.46 6.68 -24.52
C SER A 604 5.30 6.54 -23.01
N ASN A 605 4.46 5.61 -22.57
CA ASN A 605 4.37 5.23 -21.16
C ASN A 605 5.51 4.27 -20.85
N LEU A 606 6.49 4.72 -20.07
CA LEU A 606 7.67 3.94 -19.75
C LEU A 606 7.37 2.73 -18.84
N THR A 607 6.23 2.73 -18.15
CA THR A 607 5.82 1.64 -17.26
C THR A 607 5.02 0.54 -17.99
N THR A 608 4.18 0.90 -18.96
CA THR A 608 3.35 -0.08 -19.71
C THR A 608 3.87 -0.39 -21.10
N SER A 609 4.84 0.38 -21.58
CA SER A 609 5.32 0.38 -22.98
C SER A 609 4.25 0.71 -24.02
N GLU A 610 3.14 1.31 -23.61
CA GLU A 610 2.15 1.83 -24.55
C GLU A 610 2.65 3.14 -25.17
N VAL A 611 2.60 3.22 -26.51
CA VAL A 611 2.95 4.43 -27.27
C VAL A 611 1.67 5.02 -27.86
N GLU A 612 1.45 6.30 -27.61
CA GLU A 612 0.28 7.04 -28.06
C GLU A 612 0.71 8.21 -28.95
N ASP A 613 0.17 8.26 -30.16
CA ASP A 613 0.47 9.32 -31.12
C ASP A 613 -0.47 10.52 -30.91
N MET A 614 0.08 11.65 -30.46
CA MET A 614 -0.66 12.88 -30.28
C MET A 614 -0.71 13.72 -31.55
N GLY A 615 -0.15 13.22 -32.65
CA GLY A 615 -0.10 13.79 -33.99
C GLY A 615 0.64 15.12 -34.08
N ILE A 616 0.34 15.86 -35.14
CA ILE A 616 1.06 17.09 -35.46
C ILE A 616 0.45 18.31 -34.74
N PHE A 617 1.34 19.11 -34.17
CA PHE A 617 1.09 20.33 -33.42
C PHE A 617 1.92 21.47 -34.02
N MET A 618 1.30 22.61 -34.31
CA MET A 618 1.96 23.78 -34.93
C MET A 618 2.04 25.00 -33.99
N GLY A 619 1.61 24.86 -32.74
CA GLY A 619 1.70 25.93 -31.73
C GLY A 619 3.01 25.91 -30.95
N SER A 620 3.16 26.85 -30.02
CA SER A 620 4.26 26.88 -29.05
C SER A 620 3.88 26.22 -27.72
N ASP A 621 2.66 26.44 -27.22
CA ASP A 621 2.22 25.98 -25.90
C ASP A 621 1.45 24.66 -26.00
N PHE A 622 2.09 23.60 -25.55
CA PHE A 622 1.54 22.26 -25.56
C PHE A 622 0.78 21.96 -24.26
N SER A 623 -0.40 21.33 -24.39
CA SER A 623 -1.16 20.73 -23.29
C SER A 623 -1.63 19.34 -23.72
N ASP A 624 -1.22 18.33 -22.95
CA ASP A 624 -1.56 16.93 -23.16
C ASP A 624 -3.07 16.72 -23.27
N ARG A 625 -3.84 17.28 -22.35
CA ARG A 625 -5.29 17.11 -22.30
C ARG A 625 -5.98 17.70 -23.53
N THR A 626 -5.59 18.91 -23.91
CA THR A 626 -6.25 19.63 -25.03
C THR A 626 -6.02 18.94 -26.38
N LEU A 627 -4.82 18.42 -26.62
CA LEU A 627 -4.48 17.70 -27.85
C LEU A 627 -4.92 16.23 -27.82
N GLY A 628 -4.89 15.59 -26.66
CA GLY A 628 -5.19 14.17 -26.49
C GLY A 628 -6.67 13.82 -26.58
N THR A 629 -7.57 14.67 -26.05
CA THR A 629 -9.02 14.39 -25.97
C THR A 629 -9.66 14.15 -27.34
N GLY A 630 -9.18 14.82 -28.39
CA GLY A 630 -9.67 14.66 -29.76
C GLY A 630 -9.10 13.47 -30.53
N LYS A 631 -8.06 12.80 -29.99
CA LYS A 631 -7.30 11.73 -30.67
C LYS A 631 -7.42 10.36 -29.98
N GLY A 632 -8.29 10.26 -28.97
CA GLY A 632 -8.50 9.00 -28.22
C GLY A 632 -7.32 8.59 -27.34
N VAL A 633 -6.42 9.53 -27.04
CA VAL A 633 -5.27 9.30 -26.16
C VAL A 633 -5.76 9.21 -24.71
N LYS A 634 -5.24 8.23 -23.94
CA LYS A 634 -5.66 8.03 -22.54
C LYS A 634 -5.22 9.22 -21.68
N PRO A 635 -5.87 9.52 -20.54
CA PRO A 635 -5.32 10.50 -19.60
C PRO A 635 -4.03 9.97 -18.94
N VAL A 636 -3.12 10.88 -18.57
CA VAL A 636 -1.96 10.53 -17.74
C VAL A 636 -2.40 10.04 -16.36
N LYS A 637 -1.67 9.07 -15.80
CA LYS A 637 -1.97 8.46 -14.51
C LYS A 637 -0.84 8.70 -13.51
N ALA A 638 -1.20 8.96 -12.26
CA ALA A 638 -0.25 8.98 -11.16
C ALA A 638 0.39 7.59 -10.97
N GLY A 639 1.66 7.56 -10.57
CA GLY A 639 2.45 6.34 -10.40
C GLY A 639 3.17 5.84 -11.67
N TYR A 640 2.92 6.45 -12.83
CA TYR A 640 3.51 6.04 -14.11
C TYR A 640 4.63 6.98 -14.55
N GLU A 641 5.55 6.46 -15.36
CA GLU A 641 6.58 7.26 -16.02
C GLU A 641 6.21 7.48 -17.49
N TYR A 642 6.42 8.70 -17.99
CA TYR A 642 6.10 9.09 -19.36
C TYR A 642 7.30 9.74 -20.03
N GLU A 643 7.48 9.47 -21.32
CA GLU A 643 8.40 10.18 -22.20
C GLU A 643 7.65 10.78 -23.38
N TYR A 644 7.85 12.06 -23.64
CA TYR A 644 7.35 12.73 -24.83
C TYR A 644 8.49 12.82 -25.85
N GLU A 645 8.32 12.13 -26.98
CA GLU A 645 9.20 12.25 -28.16
C GLU A 645 8.62 13.32 -29.08
N ILE A 646 9.40 14.37 -29.29
CA ILE A 646 9.01 15.54 -30.08
C ILE A 646 9.89 15.57 -31.31
N THR A 647 9.32 15.18 -32.45
CA THR A 647 9.98 15.24 -33.75
C THR A 647 9.64 16.56 -34.43
N THR A 648 10.65 17.40 -34.65
CA THR A 648 10.49 18.66 -35.37
C THR A 648 10.67 18.43 -36.85
N TYR A 649 9.58 18.62 -37.59
CA TYR A 649 9.54 18.59 -39.04
C TYR A 649 9.81 19.98 -39.62
N PHE A 650 10.58 20.00 -40.71
CA PHE A 650 10.93 21.19 -41.46
C PHE A 650 10.49 21.04 -42.91
N ARG A 651 9.60 21.94 -43.37
CA ARG A 651 9.14 21.94 -44.76
C ARG A 651 9.03 23.34 -45.35
N SER A 652 9.43 23.48 -46.61
CA SER A 652 9.21 24.71 -47.37
C SER A 652 7.73 24.86 -47.74
N SER A 653 7.18 26.05 -47.52
CA SER A 653 5.79 26.41 -47.85
C SER A 653 5.45 26.16 -49.32
N GLN A 654 6.40 26.33 -50.23
CA GLN A 654 6.24 26.10 -51.68
C GLN A 654 5.88 24.65 -52.02
N THR A 655 6.39 23.70 -51.25
CA THR A 655 6.15 22.27 -51.49
C THR A 655 4.84 21.79 -50.88
N LEU A 656 4.20 22.57 -50.01
CA LEU A 656 2.92 22.26 -49.37
C LEU A 656 1.73 22.76 -50.19
N LEU A 657 1.87 23.91 -50.86
CA LEU A 657 0.76 24.56 -51.56
C LEU A 657 0.60 24.02 -52.99
N ALA A 658 -0.50 23.31 -53.25
CA ALA A 658 -0.80 22.72 -54.56
C ALA A 658 -0.94 23.77 -55.68
N THR A 659 -1.44 24.96 -55.35
CA THR A 659 -1.69 26.06 -56.28
C THR A 659 -0.47 26.92 -56.54
N PHE A 660 0.67 26.64 -55.89
CA PHE A 660 1.88 27.41 -56.07
C PHE A 660 2.66 26.91 -57.28
N GLU A 661 3.00 27.81 -58.19
CA GLU A 661 3.79 27.54 -59.39
C GLU A 661 5.04 28.43 -59.40
N LEU A 662 6.18 27.82 -59.68
CA LEU A 662 7.45 28.51 -59.84
C LEU A 662 7.72 28.71 -61.33
N MET A 663 7.94 29.96 -61.74
CA MET A 663 8.40 30.30 -63.08
C MET A 663 9.92 30.21 -63.13
N VAL A 664 10.46 29.40 -64.04
CA VAL A 664 11.90 29.26 -64.24
C VAL A 664 12.25 29.65 -65.67
N GLU A 665 13.27 30.50 -65.81
CA GLU A 665 13.91 30.80 -67.09
C GLU A 665 14.81 29.63 -67.49
N ASP A 666 14.64 29.14 -68.72
CA ASP A 666 15.45 28.07 -69.26
C ASP A 666 16.90 28.56 -69.42
N THR A 667 17.81 27.97 -68.63
CA THR A 667 19.25 28.28 -68.65
C THR A 667 19.91 28.15 -70.02
N THR A 668 19.28 27.43 -70.96
CA THR A 668 19.78 27.25 -72.33
C THR A 668 19.11 28.16 -73.37
N ASN A 669 17.94 28.73 -73.07
CA ASN A 669 17.23 29.69 -73.91
C ASN A 669 16.55 30.74 -73.01
N PRO A 670 17.19 31.89 -72.76
CA PRO A 670 16.66 32.93 -71.86
C PRO A 670 15.27 33.47 -72.26
N ASP A 671 14.88 33.32 -73.53
CA ASP A 671 13.56 33.74 -74.05
C ASP A 671 12.43 32.74 -73.74
N ARG A 672 12.73 31.60 -73.08
CA ARG A 672 11.75 30.57 -72.74
C ARG A 672 11.62 30.45 -71.22
N THR A 673 10.41 30.64 -70.74
CA THR A 673 10.03 30.39 -69.35
C THR A 673 9.07 29.21 -69.28
N TYR A 674 9.17 28.41 -68.22
CA TYR A 674 8.19 27.38 -67.91
C TYR A 674 7.76 27.48 -66.45
N ALA A 675 6.49 27.17 -66.19
CA ALA A 675 5.92 27.05 -64.86
C ALA A 675 5.95 25.59 -64.43
N TYR A 676 6.32 25.31 -63.18
CA TYR A 676 6.04 24.00 -62.58
C TYR A 676 5.57 24.12 -61.14
N SER A 677 4.75 23.18 -60.70
CA SER A 677 4.29 23.10 -59.31
C SER A 677 5.33 22.38 -58.44
N PRO A 678 5.96 23.07 -57.47
CA PRO A 678 6.93 22.44 -56.56
C PRO A 678 6.29 21.36 -55.68
N MET A 679 5.00 21.46 -55.36
CA MET A 679 4.26 20.41 -54.63
C MET A 679 4.22 19.08 -55.38
N LYS A 680 4.35 19.08 -56.71
CA LYS A 680 4.36 17.86 -57.51
C LYS A 680 5.76 17.29 -57.69
N TRP A 681 6.72 18.15 -58.01
CA TRP A 681 8.06 17.74 -58.46
C TRP A 681 9.16 17.83 -57.40
N GLN A 682 8.98 18.69 -56.39
CA GLN A 682 9.92 18.89 -55.29
C GLN A 682 9.36 18.43 -53.94
N ASN A 683 8.24 17.70 -53.96
CA ASN A 683 7.73 17.07 -52.75
C ASN A 683 8.74 16.04 -52.24
N PRO A 684 8.98 15.98 -50.91
CA PRO A 684 9.84 14.97 -50.33
C PRO A 684 9.53 13.55 -50.82
N ILE A 685 8.25 13.17 -50.92
CA ILE A 685 7.86 11.83 -51.40
C ILE A 685 8.29 11.61 -52.85
N THR A 686 8.09 12.60 -53.73
CA THR A 686 8.54 12.53 -55.13
C THR A 686 10.06 12.37 -55.23
N LEU A 687 10.81 13.16 -54.45
CA LEU A 687 12.27 13.13 -54.47
C LEU A 687 12.85 11.85 -53.86
N GLN A 688 12.14 11.25 -52.90
CA GLN A 688 12.63 10.15 -52.09
C GLN A 688 12.19 8.78 -52.59
N GLU A 689 10.93 8.66 -53.01
CA GLU A 689 10.32 7.40 -53.47
C GLU A 689 10.20 7.34 -55.00
N GLY A 690 10.45 8.45 -55.70
CA GLY A 690 10.25 8.54 -57.15
C GLY A 690 8.78 8.59 -57.57
N ASN A 691 7.85 8.67 -56.61
CA ASN A 691 6.42 8.71 -56.84
C ASN A 691 5.94 10.15 -57.02
N VAL A 692 5.49 10.51 -58.22
CA VAL A 692 4.89 11.83 -58.44
C VAL A 692 3.59 11.95 -57.66
N VAL A 693 3.53 12.90 -56.72
CA VAL A 693 2.38 13.07 -55.83
C VAL A 693 1.37 14.10 -56.34
N SER A 694 0.11 13.89 -55.97
CA SER A 694 -0.99 14.85 -56.06
C SER A 694 -1.73 14.87 -54.71
N PRO A 695 -2.54 15.90 -54.41
CA PRO A 695 -3.33 15.93 -53.17
C PRO A 695 -4.16 14.65 -52.94
N GLU A 696 -4.79 14.14 -54.00
CA GLU A 696 -5.59 12.91 -53.95
C GLU A 696 -4.72 11.66 -53.75
N SER A 697 -3.53 11.63 -54.38
CA SER A 697 -2.57 10.55 -54.20
C SER A 697 -2.03 10.52 -52.77
N LEU A 698 -1.73 11.68 -52.18
CA LEU A 698 -1.30 11.80 -50.79
C LEU A 698 -2.38 11.28 -49.84
N GLN A 699 -3.62 11.73 -50.01
CA GLN A 699 -4.74 11.31 -49.15
C GLN A 699 -5.06 9.82 -49.28
N ARG A 700 -4.93 9.24 -50.49
CA ARG A 700 -5.25 7.82 -50.75
C ARG A 700 -4.13 6.87 -50.36
N ASN A 701 -2.88 7.23 -50.68
CA ASN A 701 -1.74 6.31 -50.61
C ASN A 701 -0.86 6.53 -49.37
N HIS A 702 -0.96 7.69 -48.72
CA HIS A 702 -0.18 8.02 -47.53
C HIS A 702 -1.11 8.32 -46.35
N ALA A 703 -1.14 7.42 -45.36
CA ALA A 703 -1.95 7.58 -44.15
C ALA A 703 -1.38 8.63 -43.18
N THR A 704 -0.18 9.14 -43.44
CA THR A 704 0.53 10.05 -42.56
C THR A 704 0.36 11.51 -42.99
N SER A 705 0.42 12.44 -42.04
CA SER A 705 0.25 13.87 -42.34
C SER A 705 1.33 14.37 -43.30
N GLU A 706 1.00 15.36 -44.13
CA GLU A 706 1.90 15.93 -45.13
C GLU A 706 3.27 16.37 -44.56
N PHE A 707 3.36 16.78 -43.29
CA PHE A 707 4.63 17.13 -42.66
C PHE A 707 5.51 15.92 -42.30
N SER A 708 4.93 14.73 -42.12
CA SER A 708 5.68 13.53 -41.71
C SER A 708 6.67 12.99 -42.75
N ALA A 709 6.44 13.32 -44.03
CA ALA A 709 7.35 12.98 -45.12
C ALA A 709 8.49 13.99 -45.29
N SER A 710 8.49 15.08 -44.52
CA SER A 710 9.49 16.15 -44.61
C SER A 710 10.77 15.82 -43.86
N THR A 711 11.73 16.74 -43.91
CA THR A 711 13.02 16.57 -43.24
C THR A 711 12.85 16.65 -41.72
N VAL A 712 13.38 15.66 -41.01
CA VAL A 712 13.49 15.68 -39.54
C VAL A 712 14.67 16.59 -39.15
N GLY A 713 14.36 17.75 -38.59
CA GLY A 713 15.35 18.76 -38.22
C GLY A 713 15.90 18.60 -36.80
N SER A 714 15.09 18.11 -35.87
CA SER A 714 15.47 17.88 -34.47
C SER A 714 14.53 16.86 -33.83
N VAL A 715 15.04 16.06 -32.88
CA VAL A 715 14.22 15.19 -32.02
C VAL A 715 14.58 15.49 -30.57
N ILE A 716 13.58 15.72 -29.73
CA ILE A 716 13.76 15.96 -28.29
C ILE A 716 12.97 14.91 -27.51
N HIS A 717 13.58 14.39 -26.45
CA HIS A 717 12.92 13.50 -25.49
C HIS A 717 12.74 14.24 -24.16
N LEU A 718 11.50 14.35 -23.69
CA LEU A 718 11.17 14.95 -22.39
C LEU A 718 10.62 13.86 -21.47
N ARG A 719 11.31 13.58 -20.35
CA ARG A 719 10.90 12.55 -19.38
C ARG A 719 10.23 13.15 -18.15
N LEU A 720 9.13 12.54 -17.75
CA LEU A 720 8.36 12.90 -16.58
C LEU A 720 8.07 11.64 -15.75
N SER A 721 8.46 11.65 -14.49
CA SER A 721 8.04 10.61 -13.54
C SER A 721 6.88 11.17 -12.69
N LEU A 722 5.73 10.50 -12.74
CA LEU A 722 4.59 10.78 -11.86
C LEU A 722 4.56 9.80 -10.67
N ALA A 723 5.71 9.20 -10.33
CA ALA A 723 5.83 8.23 -9.24
C ALA A 723 5.25 8.79 -7.94
N GLU A 724 4.28 8.05 -7.38
CA GLU A 724 3.76 8.35 -6.05
C GLU A 724 4.73 7.81 -4.98
N PRO A 725 4.84 8.46 -3.82
CA PRO A 725 5.63 7.91 -2.73
C PRO A 725 5.00 6.58 -2.29
N THR A 726 5.83 5.53 -2.21
CA THR A 726 5.42 4.21 -1.72
C THR A 726 4.64 4.35 -0.42
N PRO A 727 3.49 3.66 -0.26
CA PRO A 727 2.61 3.89 0.86
C PRO A 727 3.29 3.50 2.18
N LEU A 728 3.17 4.40 3.16
CA LEU A 728 3.81 4.28 4.47
C LEU A 728 2.76 4.01 5.55
N VAL A 729 3.11 3.09 6.46
CA VAL A 729 2.35 2.81 7.68
C VAL A 729 2.75 3.84 8.74
N GLN A 730 1.78 4.60 9.24
CA GLN A 730 1.93 5.61 10.29
C GLN A 730 1.04 5.30 11.50
N ASN A 731 1.35 5.90 12.66
CA ASN A 731 0.54 5.80 13.89
C ASN A 731 0.17 4.36 14.25
N ALA A 732 1.14 3.44 14.13
CA ALA A 732 0.94 2.03 14.45
C ALA A 732 0.93 1.84 15.97
N GLU A 733 -0.23 1.45 16.51
CA GLU A 733 -0.46 1.27 17.94
C GLU A 733 -0.96 -0.13 18.27
N ALA A 734 -0.50 -0.67 19.40
CA ALA A 734 -0.99 -1.91 19.96
C ALA A 734 -1.69 -1.66 21.31
N ASN A 735 -2.95 -2.08 21.43
CA ASN A 735 -3.78 -1.86 22.61
C ASN A 735 -4.39 -3.18 23.11
N PRO A 736 -4.13 -3.61 24.36
CA PRO A 736 -4.77 -4.81 24.90
C PRO A 736 -6.27 -4.55 25.15
N ILE A 737 -7.13 -5.41 24.61
CA ILE A 737 -8.60 -5.26 24.70
C ILE A 737 -9.26 -6.34 25.58
N GLY A 738 -8.46 -7.06 26.36
CA GLY A 738 -8.93 -8.12 27.26
C GLY A 738 -7.87 -9.19 27.49
N ILE A 739 -8.31 -10.35 27.99
CA ILE A 739 -7.44 -11.51 28.15
C ILE A 739 -7.25 -12.15 26.76
N GLY A 740 -5.99 -12.29 26.36
CA GLY A 740 -5.59 -12.98 25.14
C GLY A 740 -5.96 -12.25 23.85
N LYS A 741 -6.30 -10.96 23.88
CA LYS A 741 -6.61 -10.18 22.67
C LYS A 741 -5.90 -8.84 22.65
N VAL A 742 -5.31 -8.51 21.50
CA VAL A 742 -4.65 -7.23 21.25
C VAL A 742 -5.21 -6.63 19.98
N LEU A 743 -5.68 -5.39 20.06
CA LEU A 743 -6.07 -4.58 18.92
C LEU A 743 -4.85 -3.82 18.41
N LEU A 744 -4.48 -4.08 17.15
CA LEU A 744 -3.53 -3.28 16.40
C LEU A 744 -4.31 -2.29 15.53
N GLN A 745 -3.87 -1.05 15.49
CA GLN A 745 -4.43 -0.02 14.63
C GLN A 745 -3.30 0.76 13.97
N TRP A 746 -3.45 1.09 12.69
CA TRP A 746 -2.49 1.94 11.97
C TRP A 746 -3.17 2.72 10.85
N GLU A 747 -2.53 3.81 10.44
CA GLU A 747 -3.00 4.68 9.37
C GLU A 747 -2.09 4.58 8.14
N LEU A 748 -2.68 4.67 6.96
CA LEU A 748 -1.93 4.67 5.70
C LEU A 748 -1.75 6.09 5.16
N LYS A 749 -0.49 6.43 4.84
CA LYS A 749 -0.12 7.62 4.08
C LYS A 749 0.35 7.21 2.69
N GLY A 750 -0.34 7.68 1.66
CA GLY A 750 -0.09 7.31 0.26
C GLY A 750 -1.28 6.59 -0.37
N ASN A 751 -1.05 5.95 -1.51
CA ASN A 751 -2.07 5.24 -2.26
C ASN A 751 -2.28 3.82 -1.71
N THR A 752 -3.47 3.57 -1.16
CA THR A 752 -3.81 2.27 -0.56
C THR A 752 -3.96 1.17 -1.62
N LYS A 753 -4.14 1.55 -2.89
CA LYS A 753 -4.28 0.61 -4.01
C LYS A 753 -2.96 -0.01 -4.45
N GLU A 754 -1.81 0.39 -3.91
CA GLU A 754 -0.52 -0.25 -4.22
C GLU A 754 -0.21 -1.44 -3.29
N ILE A 755 -0.94 -1.55 -2.17
CA ILE A 755 -0.74 -2.59 -1.16
C ILE A 755 -1.67 -3.77 -1.46
N ASP A 756 -1.12 -4.98 -1.55
CA ASP A 756 -1.91 -6.22 -1.67
C ASP A 756 -2.43 -6.66 -0.29
N HIS A 757 -1.55 -6.73 0.72
CA HIS A 757 -1.89 -7.07 2.10
C HIS A 757 -0.81 -6.59 3.07
N PHE A 758 -1.09 -6.72 4.37
CA PHE A 758 -0.13 -6.47 5.45
C PHE A 758 0.25 -7.80 6.08
N LEU A 759 1.55 -7.98 6.30
CA LEU A 759 2.10 -9.05 7.10
C LEU A 759 2.36 -8.54 8.52
N ILE A 760 1.82 -9.25 9.51
CA ILE A 760 1.90 -8.84 10.91
C ILE A 760 2.71 -9.87 11.67
N THR A 761 3.89 -9.45 12.13
CA THR A 761 4.77 -10.29 12.95
C THR A 761 4.75 -9.79 14.39
N ARG A 762 4.69 -10.72 15.34
CA ARG A 762 4.79 -10.47 16.77
C ARG A 762 6.17 -10.87 17.26
N GLU A 763 6.81 -9.97 17.99
CA GLU A 763 8.08 -10.18 18.66
C GLU A 763 7.86 -10.30 20.17
N GLU A 764 8.42 -11.35 20.75
CA GLU A 764 8.34 -11.65 22.16
C GLU A 764 9.69 -12.19 22.65
N LEU A 765 10.30 -11.54 23.65
CA LEU A 765 11.63 -11.88 24.19
C LEU A 765 12.69 -12.09 23.09
N GLY A 766 12.72 -11.19 22.10
CA GLY A 766 13.65 -11.26 20.96
C GLY A 766 13.28 -12.30 19.89
N MET A 767 12.19 -13.04 20.05
CA MET A 767 11.75 -14.04 19.06
C MET A 767 10.58 -13.53 18.22
N THR A 768 10.72 -13.60 16.90
CA THR A 768 9.71 -13.12 15.95
C THR A 768 8.86 -14.28 15.41
N THR A 769 7.54 -14.12 15.47
CA THR A 769 6.54 -15.07 14.94
C THR A 769 5.52 -14.36 14.07
N VAL A 770 4.90 -15.04 13.11
CA VAL A 770 3.79 -14.43 12.35
C VAL A 770 2.53 -14.50 13.22
N ALA A 771 1.96 -13.33 13.52
CA ALA A 771 0.68 -13.22 14.23
C ALA A 771 -0.49 -13.45 13.27
N GLY A 772 -0.40 -12.88 12.06
CA GLY A 772 -1.42 -13.02 11.03
C GLY A 772 -1.16 -12.10 9.85
N LYS A 773 -2.22 -11.84 9.07
CA LYS A 773 -2.20 -10.95 7.91
C LYS A 773 -3.48 -10.15 7.82
N ALA A 774 -3.40 -8.92 7.32
CA ALA A 774 -4.55 -8.07 7.10
C ALA A 774 -4.69 -7.69 5.63
N HIS A 775 -5.92 -7.66 5.08
CA HIS A 775 -6.13 -7.17 3.72
C HIS A 775 -6.01 -5.64 3.64
N SER A 776 -5.69 -5.11 2.46
CA SER A 776 -5.71 -3.66 2.18
C SER A 776 -7.07 -3.14 1.68
N LEU A 777 -8.06 -4.03 1.47
CA LEU A 777 -9.42 -3.77 0.92
C LEU A 777 -10.36 -2.97 1.86
N SER A 778 -9.81 -2.03 2.63
CA SER A 778 -10.57 -1.13 3.50
C SER A 778 -10.96 0.15 2.75
N ASP A 779 -12.19 0.60 2.95
CA ASP A 779 -12.68 1.88 2.45
C ASP A 779 -12.12 3.06 3.27
N SER A 780 -11.44 2.76 4.38
CA SER A 780 -10.81 3.71 5.31
C SER A 780 -9.28 3.58 5.30
N LYS A 781 -8.59 4.71 5.48
CA LYS A 781 -7.13 4.76 5.71
C LYS A 781 -6.71 4.18 7.07
N LEU A 782 -7.64 4.05 8.00
CA LEU A 782 -7.43 3.40 9.29
C LEU A 782 -7.68 1.90 9.13
N ILE A 783 -6.65 1.10 9.39
CA ILE A 783 -6.73 -0.37 9.37
C ILE A 783 -6.61 -0.90 10.79
N GLN A 784 -7.33 -1.97 11.07
CA GLN A 784 -7.38 -2.61 12.37
C GLN A 784 -7.11 -4.10 12.22
N PHE A 785 -6.43 -4.70 13.19
CA PHE A 785 -6.20 -6.14 13.25
C PHE A 785 -6.29 -6.60 14.71
N ILE A 786 -6.82 -7.81 14.95
CA ILE A 786 -6.95 -8.35 16.30
C ILE A 786 -6.09 -9.61 16.40
N ASP A 787 -4.98 -9.55 17.12
CA ASP A 787 -4.24 -10.76 17.50
C ASP A 787 -4.99 -11.44 18.66
N SER A 788 -5.16 -12.76 18.55
CA SER A 788 -5.78 -13.60 19.56
C SER A 788 -4.83 -14.72 19.99
N PHE A 789 -4.50 -14.75 21.28
CA PHE A 789 -3.73 -15.83 21.91
C PHE A 789 -4.66 -17.03 22.14
N GLU A 790 -4.35 -18.16 21.52
CA GLU A 790 -5.15 -19.38 21.66
C GLU A 790 -4.99 -20.00 23.06
N GLY A 791 -6.11 -20.22 23.74
CA GLY A 791 -6.24 -21.10 24.89
C GLY A 791 -7.46 -22.02 24.65
N LYS A 792 -7.26 -23.34 24.69
CA LYS A 792 -8.33 -24.32 24.38
C LYS A 792 -9.50 -24.30 25.37
N ASN A 793 -9.35 -23.68 26.53
CA ASN A 793 -10.42 -23.35 27.45
C ASN A 793 -9.97 -22.11 28.24
N VAL A 794 -10.61 -20.94 28.05
CA VAL A 794 -10.43 -19.78 28.94
C VAL A 794 -11.27 -19.98 30.21
N ASP A 795 -11.32 -21.21 30.72
CA ASP A 795 -12.09 -21.57 31.89
C ASP A 795 -11.25 -21.30 33.13
N LYS A 796 -11.41 -20.10 33.71
CA LYS A 796 -11.09 -19.71 35.10
C LYS A 796 -9.67 -19.96 35.63
N GLN A 797 -8.78 -20.63 34.90
CA GLN A 797 -7.45 -21.04 35.35
C GLN A 797 -6.39 -19.96 35.08
N GLY A 798 -6.62 -18.74 35.57
CA GLY A 798 -5.61 -17.68 35.60
C GLY A 798 -5.10 -17.19 34.24
N TYR A 799 -4.30 -16.13 34.30
CA TYR A 799 -3.56 -15.59 33.16
C TYR A 799 -2.09 -15.48 33.55
N TYR A 800 -1.24 -15.25 32.58
CA TYR A 800 0.12 -14.79 32.81
C TYR A 800 0.39 -13.56 31.94
N GLU A 801 1.31 -12.71 32.36
CA GLU A 801 1.61 -11.45 31.68
C GLU A 801 2.90 -11.62 30.89
N GLY A 802 2.86 -11.25 29.61
CA GLY A 802 4.02 -11.28 28.70
C GLY A 802 4.15 -9.98 27.93
N ALA A 803 5.38 -9.60 27.59
CA ALA A 803 5.64 -8.41 26.78
C ALA A 803 5.61 -8.78 25.30
N VAL A 804 4.85 -8.04 24.51
CA VAL A 804 4.80 -8.24 23.06
C VAL A 804 4.93 -6.92 22.34
N SER A 805 5.60 -6.94 21.19
CA SER A 805 5.59 -5.84 20.23
C SER A 805 5.25 -6.40 18.85
N TYR A 806 4.71 -5.56 17.97
CA TYR A 806 4.27 -5.99 16.64
C TYR A 806 5.02 -5.20 15.58
N THR A 807 5.32 -5.84 14.47
CA THR A 807 5.86 -5.21 13.27
C THR A 807 4.87 -5.44 12.14
N ILE A 808 4.45 -4.34 11.51
CA ILE A 808 3.50 -4.33 10.39
C ILE A 808 4.30 -4.04 9.12
N THR A 809 4.30 -4.98 8.18
CA THR A 809 5.02 -4.86 6.91
C THR A 809 4.02 -4.84 5.76
N PRO A 810 3.90 -3.75 5.00
CA PRO A 810 3.07 -3.73 3.79
C PRO A 810 3.72 -4.59 2.70
N VAL A 811 2.91 -5.41 2.04
CA VAL A 811 3.30 -6.19 0.86
C VAL A 811 2.64 -5.56 -0.36
N LEU A 812 3.46 -5.09 -1.30
CA LEU A 812 2.98 -4.42 -2.51
C LEU A 812 2.46 -5.42 -3.55
N PHE A 813 1.79 -4.95 -4.61
CA PHE A 813 1.21 -5.81 -5.65
C PHE A 813 2.21 -6.60 -6.47
N ASP A 814 3.45 -6.11 -6.56
CA ASP A 814 4.60 -6.82 -7.14
C ASP A 814 5.23 -7.82 -6.16
N TYR A 815 4.67 -7.97 -4.96
CA TYR A 815 5.15 -8.78 -3.83
C TYR A 815 6.49 -8.33 -3.25
N SER A 816 6.92 -7.10 -3.53
CA SER A 816 7.99 -6.47 -2.75
C SER A 816 7.49 -6.11 -1.34
N LEU A 817 8.42 -6.06 -0.40
CA LEU A 817 8.13 -5.68 0.99
C LEU A 817 8.40 -4.18 1.13
N GLY A 818 7.40 -3.42 1.57
CA GLY A 818 7.57 -2.01 1.89
C GLY A 818 8.20 -1.81 3.28
N VAL A 819 8.25 -0.55 3.71
CA VAL A 819 8.88 -0.19 4.99
C VAL A 819 8.07 -0.74 6.16
N ALA A 820 8.72 -1.58 6.97
CA ALA A 820 8.11 -2.17 8.16
C ALA A 820 8.05 -1.16 9.32
N THR A 821 6.90 -1.07 10.00
CA THR A 821 6.69 -0.19 11.16
C THR A 821 6.46 -1.03 12.41
N LYS A 822 7.24 -0.77 13.47
CA LYS A 822 7.14 -1.45 14.77
C LYS A 822 6.26 -0.64 15.74
N THR A 823 5.34 -1.31 16.43
CA THR A 823 4.50 -0.72 17.48
C THR A 823 5.28 -0.56 18.80
N GLN A 824 4.70 0.18 19.74
CA GLN A 824 5.14 0.14 21.13
C GLN A 824 5.06 -1.30 21.70
N GLN A 825 5.94 -1.60 22.67
CA GLN A 825 5.89 -2.85 23.43
C GLN A 825 4.87 -2.73 24.54
N ILE A 826 3.97 -3.71 24.65
CA ILE A 826 2.88 -3.73 25.62
C ILE A 826 2.91 -5.00 26.46
N ILE A 827 2.38 -4.92 27.68
CA ILE A 827 2.14 -6.08 28.54
C ILE A 827 0.75 -6.63 28.23
N VAL A 828 0.68 -7.93 27.92
CA VAL A 828 -0.57 -8.61 27.57
C VAL A 828 -0.82 -9.75 28.53
N LYS A 829 -2.08 -9.84 28.99
CA LYS A 829 -2.57 -10.97 29.77
C LYS A 829 -2.90 -12.11 28.83
N LYS A 830 -2.11 -13.17 28.84
CA LYS A 830 -2.33 -14.37 28.02
C LYS A 830 -3.07 -15.44 28.82
N PRO A 831 -3.99 -16.21 28.19
CA PRO A 831 -4.59 -17.36 28.84
C PRO A 831 -3.50 -18.38 29.19
N ARG A 832 -3.60 -19.01 30.36
CA ARG A 832 -2.69 -20.09 30.76
C ARG A 832 -2.86 -21.33 29.91
#